data_AF-A0A2G2FB95-F1
#
_entry.id   AF-A0A2G2FB95-F1
#
_cell.length_a   1.000
_cell.length_b   1.000
_cell.length_c   1.000
_cell.angle_alpha   90.00
_cell.angle_beta   90.00
_cell.angle_gamma   90.00
#
_symmetry.space_group_name_H-M   'P 1'
#
loop_
_entity.id
_entity.type
_entity.pdbx_description
1 polymer ?
#
loop_
_entity_poly.entity_id
_entity_poly.type
_entity_poly.pdbx_seq_one_letter_code
_entity_poly.pdbx_strand_id
1 'polypeptide(L)'
;MIERRNGTIKDKRPNKDLLEMAFKIDQRSFWDIMGYIASYLEKVNYYDLQNKFNADANWKSLVEGDSIIYMVLIINEPLSDLDNITNSISEAKTVDPDNQQTAETLINWYNKITQWHDTLVDQGEFRLANKIKNVLTDVLEGPKNNLLLYQQKTQQTNQKSHPSHGGLIQSPPTPPAPTGDLNFSKTTHTFEKVIMHIQQFTKDYLEQNICTDNTHMPNNALYIAFALLYKNIQKNLNALSKRHLDFYYKEVLQQRINKGKATQTIVNFELLPAIQYSLIEKDTQLTAGKLFGSKTDVLFQTEKPLVAYQMELMELQTLFFNSSSYIQVGTDEPTVSSVSMHNLITQGKSVEPVEKWFAFGANKQTLQKTQINSSEVAILGFIIGSPVLFLSEGKREIKIQVNMNTESASKTFWKLLNQIKSNRKIGMDLVFLSVFNHSLRVSYTTKKGWVDFKNYSVEYDESENYFAIHLLLENSDPELELGVQIQEELKWPSVKVELNEYAPVYLYSFWKGLEVDTIDIDVNVQRIRNLSLYNNIGKMSPGKSFDIFGPFPNVGSYLMVGKSEFFKKRMNTLSINLEWDSLPDDFDGFESYYEGYSEDINNDSFNVQVTALSNNYWLPTDLKKAPIINLFSTHTSLTPEGYKSVQLNDISTIQLSEFNEFGATQDFELKDPLKYEVSTQSGFIKLSLVTPKYGFGNDLYQKEYVEIATHNAKNPKSQIPYPNKPFVPKLKGVSVDYTASDSLVFNEELSKNSISAEGSGEFIHITPFGVEEVIINQNVLKRTLVCNYEQEGYLFLGLKGIKNNTTISVFFHLLQSSTGVKINRSSLTWEYFQTNRWVEFEEGNIISDETGGFVKSGIIEFLLPKVEGVGQKDHQKLYWIRISTVDKAAFYPKIKGIYLNAVKATCISQDETIIGKEVPANSIKKIAGNSSDIKKVNQPVTSHGGVLGESEDQFYQNVSERIRHKSRAVTLWDHERLILENFNDVRVVKCTNFDQDFKSVPSQVKLIVLSDAWSNDERHYFDVDRLDQMKMFLQKHSSSFADIKVVNPKVEYLLANCVVEFKPEDNGGYYLNLLNENISDFLSPMSSIDNGLGGIGGSVMPTMLMSFLENLYYVQSIKKLTIEHIVREGVDKYSLNVYKGGEEIKTTTPWSILSPVKKHHIISVVNKSKDDDSLDVGVGDMEIGLDFIVGSNINYTTAMESLIPATSGAQETKTGNDAILVFKNK
;
A
#
# COMPACT_ATOMS: atom_id res chain seq x y z
N MET A 1 39.59 -19.61 8.07
CA MET A 1 38.52 -18.60 7.88
C MET A 1 38.12 -18.59 6.42
N ILE A 2 36.84 -18.64 6.11
CA ILE A 2 36.34 -18.48 4.73
C ILE A 2 36.32 -16.97 4.45
N GLU A 3 37.11 -16.51 3.49
CA GLU A 3 37.13 -15.12 3.07
C GLU A 3 35.83 -14.80 2.31
N ARG A 4 34.95 -14.01 2.94
CA ARG A 4 33.65 -13.63 2.35
C ARG A 4 33.86 -12.40 1.46
N ARG A 5 33.91 -12.62 0.13
CA ARG A 5 33.99 -11.52 -0.85
C ARG A 5 32.67 -10.73 -0.89
N ASN A 6 32.75 -9.41 -0.93
CA ASN A 6 31.59 -8.49 -0.98
C ASN A 6 31.03 -8.24 -2.41
N GLY A 7 31.65 -8.86 -3.43
CA GLY A 7 31.35 -8.62 -4.85
C GLY A 7 32.20 -7.51 -5.48
N THR A 8 32.02 -7.29 -6.78
CA THR A 8 32.67 -6.23 -7.56
C THR A 8 31.65 -5.10 -7.84
N ILE A 9 32.01 -3.85 -7.53
CA ILE A 9 31.23 -2.65 -7.90
C ILE A 9 31.70 -2.13 -9.26
N LYS A 10 30.77 -1.68 -10.09
CA LYS A 10 31.04 -1.09 -11.42
C LYS A 10 32.04 0.06 -11.38
N ASP A 11 31.87 1.02 -10.46
CA ASP A 11 32.73 2.21 -10.38
C ASP A 11 34.14 1.92 -9.85
N LYS A 12 34.34 0.74 -9.24
CA LYS A 12 35.65 0.25 -8.79
C LYS A 12 36.31 -0.67 -9.80
N ARG A 13 35.74 -0.81 -10.99
CA ARG A 13 36.38 -1.56 -12.06
C ARG A 13 37.69 -0.94 -12.57
N PRO A 14 37.86 0.40 -12.65
CA PRO A 14 39.08 1.02 -13.15
C PRO A 14 40.32 0.57 -12.36
N ASN A 15 41.34 0.11 -13.08
CA ASN A 15 42.60 -0.25 -12.47
C ASN A 15 43.46 1.01 -12.29
N LYS A 16 43.61 1.50 -11.06
CA LYS A 16 44.40 2.69 -10.76
C LYS A 16 45.85 2.55 -11.22
N ASP A 17 46.46 1.38 -11.10
CA ASP A 17 47.85 1.16 -11.54
C ASP A 17 48.02 1.29 -13.06
N LEU A 18 46.93 1.11 -13.82
CA LEU A 18 46.91 1.31 -15.28
C LEU A 18 46.75 2.79 -15.65
N LEU A 19 45.99 3.55 -14.86
CA LEU A 19 45.57 4.92 -15.15
C LEU A 19 46.52 5.96 -14.54
N GLU A 20 46.94 5.74 -13.30
CA GLU A 20 47.93 6.53 -12.59
C GLU A 20 49.31 5.91 -12.84
N MET A 21 50.14 6.59 -13.66
CA MET A 21 51.48 6.10 -13.96
C MET A 21 52.36 6.12 -12.71
N ALA A 22 52.44 4.99 -12.03
CA ALA A 22 53.35 4.80 -10.89
C ALA A 22 54.83 5.00 -11.29
N PHE A 23 55.15 4.78 -12.57
CA PHE A 23 56.49 4.91 -13.11
C PHE A 23 56.64 6.13 -14.01
N LYS A 24 57.47 7.09 -13.58
CA LYS A 24 57.96 8.21 -14.39
C LYS A 24 59.42 7.93 -14.77
N ILE A 25 59.76 8.11 -16.05
CA ILE A 25 61.12 7.97 -16.59
C ILE A 25 62.06 8.98 -15.94
N ASP A 26 61.56 10.19 -15.69
CA ASP A 26 62.30 11.22 -14.98
C ASP A 26 61.44 11.78 -13.84
N GLN A 27 61.85 11.47 -12.60
CA GLN A 27 61.19 11.87 -11.37
C GLN A 27 61.76 13.14 -10.74
N ARG A 28 62.85 13.69 -11.30
CA ARG A 28 63.52 14.85 -10.73
C ARG A 28 62.57 16.03 -10.60
N SER A 29 62.53 16.63 -9.43
CA SER A 29 61.79 17.86 -9.20
C SER A 29 62.45 19.03 -9.96
N PHE A 30 61.71 20.13 -10.10
CA PHE A 30 62.31 21.37 -10.64
C PHE A 30 63.52 21.81 -9.80
N TRP A 31 63.46 21.60 -8.48
CA TRP A 31 64.51 21.95 -7.54
C TRP A 31 65.72 21.02 -7.70
N ASP A 32 65.51 19.74 -7.96
CA ASP A 32 66.60 18.78 -8.20
C ASP A 32 67.39 19.19 -9.45
N ILE A 33 66.70 19.62 -10.51
CA ILE A 33 67.32 20.13 -11.74
C ILE A 33 68.09 21.41 -11.43
N MET A 34 67.50 22.34 -10.66
CA MET A 34 68.17 23.57 -10.29
C MET A 34 69.41 23.33 -9.38
N GLY A 35 69.37 22.32 -8.52
CA GLY A 35 70.48 21.99 -7.62
C GLY A 35 71.58 21.16 -8.29
N TYR A 36 71.26 20.46 -9.37
CA TYR A 36 72.20 19.60 -10.09
C TYR A 36 73.47 20.33 -10.54
N ILE A 37 73.39 21.63 -10.86
CA ILE A 37 74.56 22.41 -11.28
C ILE A 37 75.64 22.47 -10.20
N ALA A 38 75.26 22.57 -8.92
CA ALA A 38 76.22 22.65 -7.83
C ALA A 38 76.99 21.33 -7.67
N SER A 39 76.29 20.19 -7.70
CA SER A 39 76.91 18.86 -7.68
C SER A 39 77.71 18.54 -8.95
N TYR A 40 77.32 19.10 -10.10
CA TYR A 40 78.08 18.93 -11.34
C TYR A 40 79.40 19.71 -11.30
N LEU A 41 79.39 20.93 -10.77
CA LEU A 41 80.58 21.78 -10.65
C LEU A 41 81.65 21.21 -9.71
N GLU A 42 81.28 20.39 -8.74
CA GLU A 42 82.23 19.60 -7.92
C GLU A 42 83.07 18.61 -8.76
N LYS A 43 82.54 18.14 -9.89
CA LYS A 43 83.20 17.17 -10.77
C LYS A 43 84.01 17.83 -11.89
N VAL A 44 83.94 19.16 -12.00
CA VAL A 44 84.71 19.92 -12.98
C VAL A 44 86.04 20.28 -12.35
N ASN A 45 87.15 19.89 -12.99
CA ASN A 45 88.49 20.23 -12.53
C ASN A 45 88.61 21.74 -12.29
N TYR A 46 89.00 22.12 -11.07
CA TYR A 46 89.27 23.50 -10.72
C TYR A 46 90.72 23.85 -11.06
N TYR A 47 90.89 24.93 -11.81
CA TYR A 47 92.17 25.52 -12.11
C TYR A 47 92.19 26.93 -11.52
N ASP A 48 93.22 27.23 -10.74
CA ASP A 48 93.39 28.55 -10.14
C ASP A 48 93.73 29.63 -11.20
N LEU A 49 93.90 30.88 -10.76
CA LEU A 49 94.25 32.01 -11.64
C LEU A 49 95.63 31.85 -12.31
N GLN A 50 96.43 30.89 -11.87
CA GLN A 50 97.72 30.52 -12.45
C GLN A 50 97.61 29.26 -13.33
N ASN A 51 96.38 28.81 -13.62
CA ASN A 51 96.06 27.62 -14.40
C ASN A 51 96.63 26.31 -13.81
N LYS A 52 96.80 26.26 -12.49
CA LYS A 52 97.20 25.03 -11.78
C LYS A 52 95.97 24.30 -11.29
N PHE A 53 95.95 23.00 -11.58
CA PHE A 53 94.95 22.10 -11.02
C PHE A 53 95.10 22.07 -9.49
N ASN A 54 94.02 22.38 -8.80
CA ASN A 54 93.95 22.25 -7.34
C ASN A 54 92.94 21.16 -7.00
N ALA A 55 93.43 20.06 -6.44
CA ALA A 55 92.61 18.92 -6.07
C ALA A 55 91.70 19.21 -4.85
N ASP A 56 92.04 20.20 -4.03
CA ASP A 56 91.33 20.56 -2.80
C ASP A 56 90.30 21.69 -3.02
N ALA A 57 90.18 22.22 -4.25
CA ALA A 57 89.23 23.26 -4.62
C ALA A 57 88.28 22.79 -5.73
N ASN A 58 87.07 23.33 -5.73
CA ASN A 58 86.07 23.02 -6.74
C ASN A 58 85.29 24.27 -7.15
N TRP A 59 84.53 24.17 -8.25
CA TRP A 59 83.73 25.30 -8.74
C TRP A 59 82.41 25.50 -7.99
N LYS A 60 82.09 24.69 -6.98
CA LYS A 60 80.83 24.79 -6.24
C LYS A 60 80.69 26.14 -5.53
N SER A 61 81.78 26.66 -4.97
CA SER A 61 81.80 27.96 -4.30
C SER A 61 81.43 29.13 -5.23
N LEU A 62 81.55 28.96 -6.55
CA LEU A 62 81.11 29.95 -7.54
C LEU A 62 79.59 30.14 -7.52
N VAL A 63 78.83 29.06 -7.28
CA VAL A 63 77.36 29.06 -7.29
C VAL A 63 76.76 29.08 -5.89
N GLU A 64 77.49 28.67 -4.86
CA GLU A 64 77.08 28.84 -3.46
C GLU A 64 77.03 30.31 -3.03
N GLY A 65 77.71 31.21 -3.76
CA GLY A 65 77.61 32.66 -3.57
C GLY A 65 76.32 33.30 -4.11
N ASP A 66 75.47 32.53 -4.79
CA ASP A 66 74.20 33.00 -5.34
C ASP A 66 73.02 32.61 -4.44
N SER A 67 72.16 33.58 -4.09
CA SER A 67 71.06 33.34 -3.14
C SER A 67 70.03 32.32 -3.63
N ILE A 68 69.76 32.27 -4.94
CA ILE A 68 68.79 31.34 -5.53
C ILE A 68 69.33 29.93 -5.51
N ILE A 69 70.56 29.72 -5.99
CA ILE A 69 71.17 28.39 -5.97
C ILE A 69 71.39 27.92 -4.53
N TYR A 70 71.76 28.83 -3.61
CA TYR A 70 71.91 28.50 -2.20
C TYR A 70 70.58 28.08 -1.55
N MET A 71 69.48 28.78 -1.83
CA MET A 71 68.14 28.35 -1.42
C MET A 71 67.77 26.97 -2.00
N VAL A 72 68.15 26.67 -3.24
CA VAL A 72 67.93 25.34 -3.85
C VAL A 72 68.77 24.26 -3.16
N LEU A 73 70.00 24.59 -2.75
CA LEU A 73 70.84 23.68 -1.96
C LEU A 73 70.20 23.36 -0.60
N ILE A 74 69.61 24.35 0.08
CA ILE A 74 68.84 24.13 1.31
C ILE A 74 67.68 23.17 1.06
N ILE A 75 66.88 23.42 0.01
CA ILE A 75 65.72 22.59 -0.37
C ILE A 75 66.13 21.13 -0.64
N ASN A 76 67.25 20.93 -1.34
CA ASN A 76 67.71 19.61 -1.77
C ASN A 76 68.66 18.93 -0.77
N GLU A 77 68.89 19.51 0.41
CA GLU A 77 69.82 18.94 1.37
C GLU A 77 69.34 17.53 1.81
N PRO A 78 70.16 16.48 1.63
CA PRO A 78 69.78 15.12 2.00
C PRO A 78 69.60 14.98 3.51
N LEU A 79 68.53 14.30 3.91
CA LEU A 79 68.25 13.92 5.30
C LEU A 79 68.75 12.51 5.63
N SER A 80 69.56 11.90 4.77
CA SER A 80 69.99 10.49 4.88
C SER A 80 70.60 10.15 6.24
N ASP A 81 71.35 11.06 6.83
CA ASP A 81 71.97 10.86 8.15
C ASP A 81 70.91 10.81 9.27
N LEU A 82 69.81 11.57 9.14
CA LEU A 82 68.67 11.53 10.06
C LEU A 82 67.77 10.32 9.79
N ASP A 83 67.54 9.96 8.53
CA ASP A 83 66.77 8.76 8.16
C ASP A 83 67.43 7.49 8.71
N ASN A 84 68.77 7.40 8.65
CA ASN A 84 69.54 6.30 9.23
C ASN A 84 69.40 6.25 10.77
N ILE A 85 69.36 7.41 11.44
CA ILE A 85 69.11 7.50 12.88
C ILE A 85 67.67 7.09 13.21
N THR A 86 66.67 7.55 12.45
CA THR A 86 65.26 7.23 12.67
C THR A 86 64.98 5.73 12.43
N ASN A 87 65.58 5.14 11.39
CA ASN A 87 65.46 3.72 11.09
C ASN A 87 66.14 2.85 12.16
N SER A 88 67.35 3.21 12.61
CA SER A 88 68.05 2.47 13.69
C SER A 88 67.32 2.55 15.03
N ILE A 89 66.68 3.69 15.34
CA ILE A 89 65.82 3.85 16.53
C ILE A 89 64.54 3.00 16.43
N SER A 90 63.99 2.77 15.23
CA SER A 90 62.78 1.99 15.01
C SER A 90 62.99 0.46 15.14
N GLU A 91 64.20 -0.03 14.83
CA GLU A 91 64.55 -1.45 14.86
C GLU A 91 65.08 -1.92 16.24
N ALA A 92 65.71 -1.03 17.02
CA ALA A 92 66.31 -1.38 18.32
C ALA A 92 65.36 -1.07 19.51
N LYS A 93 64.81 -2.11 20.15
CA LYS A 93 64.02 -1.98 21.41
C LYS A 93 64.85 -1.67 22.67
N THR A 94 66.16 -1.40 22.54
CA THR A 94 67.05 -1.00 23.65
C THR A 94 68.08 0.01 23.16
N VAL A 95 68.25 1.09 23.92
CA VAL A 95 69.14 2.21 23.63
C VAL A 95 70.60 1.90 24.02
N ASP A 96 71.52 2.37 23.18
CA ASP A 96 72.99 2.53 23.30
C ASP A 96 73.90 1.37 22.85
N PRO A 97 74.71 1.61 21.80
CA PRO A 97 76.03 2.26 21.96
C PRO A 97 76.35 3.51 21.09
N ASP A 98 75.38 4.13 20.39
CA ASP A 98 75.62 5.20 19.40
C ASP A 98 74.98 6.58 19.74
N ASN A 99 74.55 6.81 20.99
CA ASN A 99 73.91 8.08 21.37
C ASN A 99 74.85 9.29 21.28
N GLN A 100 76.17 9.08 21.40
CA GLN A 100 77.16 10.14 21.26
C GLN A 100 77.31 10.57 19.80
N GLN A 101 77.37 9.61 18.87
CA GLN A 101 77.40 9.89 17.43
C GLN A 101 76.09 10.55 16.97
N THR A 102 74.95 10.10 17.51
CA THR A 102 73.65 10.72 17.26
C THR A 102 73.61 12.18 17.76
N ALA A 103 74.12 12.46 18.96
CA ALA A 103 74.22 13.81 19.48
C ALA A 103 75.15 14.70 18.63
N GLU A 104 76.29 14.17 18.18
CA GLU A 104 77.22 14.88 17.29
C GLU A 104 76.56 15.21 15.95
N THR A 105 75.86 14.27 15.33
CA THR A 105 75.11 14.49 14.08
C THR A 105 74.04 15.56 14.23
N LEU A 106 73.26 15.55 15.31
CA LEU A 106 72.23 16.57 15.56
C LEU A 106 72.82 17.97 15.85
N ILE A 107 73.96 18.04 16.54
CA ILE A 107 74.69 19.31 16.75
C ILE A 107 75.26 19.82 15.42
N ASN A 108 75.78 18.93 14.58
CA ASN A 108 76.25 19.29 13.24
C ASN A 108 75.11 19.85 12.38
N TRP A 109 73.90 19.28 12.46
CA TRP A 109 72.71 19.83 11.82
C TRP A 109 72.34 21.22 12.35
N TYR A 110 72.37 21.44 13.66
CA TYR A 110 72.17 22.78 14.23
C TYR A 110 73.17 23.80 13.66
N ASN A 111 74.45 23.42 13.62
CA ASN A 111 75.52 24.29 13.09
C ASN A 111 75.32 24.56 11.60
N LYS A 112 74.88 23.56 10.83
CA LYS A 112 74.57 23.69 9.40
C LYS A 112 73.39 24.63 9.14
N ILE A 113 72.31 24.53 9.93
CA ILE A 113 71.17 25.46 9.85
C ILE A 113 71.60 26.89 10.24
N THR A 114 72.51 27.02 11.21
CA THR A 114 73.11 28.31 11.57
C THR A 114 73.92 28.89 10.40
N GLN A 115 74.71 28.05 9.73
CA GLN A 115 75.43 28.45 8.51
C GLN A 115 74.50 28.85 7.38
N TRP A 116 73.35 28.16 7.20
CA TRP A 116 72.33 28.57 6.23
C TRP A 116 71.80 29.97 6.52
N HIS A 117 71.50 30.27 7.79
CA HIS A 117 71.09 31.61 8.22
C HIS A 117 72.17 32.66 7.88
N ASP A 118 73.40 32.44 8.33
CA ASP A 118 74.47 33.44 8.19
C ASP A 118 74.80 33.71 6.72
N THR A 119 74.85 32.67 5.89
CA THR A 119 75.12 32.79 4.45
C THR A 119 73.99 33.55 3.73
N LEU A 120 72.72 33.32 4.09
CA LEU A 120 71.59 34.07 3.52
C LEU A 120 71.60 35.55 3.95
N VAL A 121 72.06 35.87 5.17
CA VAL A 121 72.25 37.26 5.62
C VAL A 121 73.35 37.94 4.80
N ASP A 122 74.48 37.27 4.60
CA ASP A 122 75.61 37.80 3.82
C ASP A 122 75.25 38.02 2.34
N GLN A 123 74.31 37.23 1.81
CA GLN A 123 73.77 37.35 0.46
C GLN A 123 72.62 38.36 0.34
N GLY A 124 72.18 38.99 1.43
CA GLY A 124 71.11 40.00 1.44
C GLY A 124 69.68 39.46 1.49
N GLU A 125 69.47 38.15 1.71
CA GLU A 125 68.16 37.49 1.81
C GLU A 125 67.56 37.55 3.23
N PHE A 126 67.39 38.76 3.75
CA PHE A 126 66.99 38.98 5.15
C PHE A 126 65.63 38.36 5.53
N ARG A 127 64.68 38.25 4.59
CA ARG A 127 63.34 37.71 4.86
C ARG A 127 63.38 36.22 5.19
N LEU A 128 64.11 35.45 4.39
CA LEU A 128 64.25 34.01 4.60
C LEU A 128 65.17 33.72 5.78
N ALA A 129 66.29 34.46 5.88
CA ALA A 129 67.19 34.37 7.03
C ALA A 129 66.46 34.60 8.36
N ASN A 130 65.62 35.63 8.47
CA ASN A 130 64.84 35.87 9.68
C ASN A 130 63.88 34.72 10.03
N LYS A 131 63.29 34.04 9.04
CA LYS A 131 62.46 32.84 9.30
C LYS A 131 63.30 31.69 9.86
N ILE A 132 64.48 31.43 9.30
CA ILE A 132 65.39 30.39 9.80
C ILE A 132 65.88 30.76 11.22
N LYS A 133 66.16 32.04 11.48
CA LYS A 133 66.55 32.55 12.80
C LYS A 133 65.50 32.23 13.86
N ASN A 134 64.22 32.52 13.60
CA ASN A 134 63.14 32.24 14.54
C ASN A 134 63.04 30.74 14.85
N VAL A 135 63.27 29.88 13.86
CA VAL A 135 63.26 28.43 14.06
C VAL A 135 64.47 27.97 14.90
N LEU A 136 65.65 28.55 14.68
CA LEU A 136 66.85 28.30 15.48
C LEU A 136 66.63 28.71 16.96
N THR A 137 66.11 29.90 17.21
CA THR A 137 65.90 30.43 18.58
C THR A 137 64.72 29.78 19.30
N ASP A 138 63.58 29.67 18.63
CA ASP A 138 62.31 29.36 19.29
C ASP A 138 62.09 27.83 19.42
N VAL A 139 62.79 27.03 18.60
CA VAL A 139 62.57 25.58 18.52
C VAL A 139 63.84 24.76 18.77
N LEU A 140 64.97 25.10 18.16
CA LEU A 140 66.18 24.24 18.20
C LEU A 140 67.19 24.60 19.29
N GLU A 141 67.16 25.81 19.85
CA GLU A 141 68.10 26.26 20.88
C GLU A 141 68.01 25.40 22.17
N GLY A 142 66.78 25.10 22.62
CA GLY A 142 66.53 24.22 23.77
C GLY A 142 67.08 22.80 23.56
N PRO A 143 66.68 22.09 22.49
CA PRO A 143 67.24 20.79 22.11
C PRO A 143 68.76 20.77 21.98
N LYS A 144 69.37 21.77 21.34
CA LYS A 144 70.83 21.90 21.19
C LYS A 144 71.54 22.04 22.53
N ASN A 145 71.02 22.88 23.44
CA ASN A 145 71.59 23.03 24.78
C ASN A 145 71.50 21.72 25.59
N ASN A 146 70.40 20.98 25.44
CA ASN A 146 70.26 19.66 26.07
C ASN A 146 71.23 18.61 25.50
N LEU A 147 71.49 18.63 24.19
CA LEU A 147 72.48 17.77 23.53
C LEU A 147 73.92 18.10 23.98
N LEU A 148 74.27 19.39 24.12
CA LEU A 148 75.56 19.83 24.65
C LEU A 148 75.76 19.44 26.13
N LEU A 149 74.72 19.58 26.96
CA LEU A 149 74.74 19.13 28.35
C LEU A 149 74.89 17.61 28.45
N TYR A 150 74.30 16.85 27.53
CA TYR A 150 74.50 15.40 27.43
C TYR A 150 75.96 15.06 27.11
N GLN A 151 76.58 15.68 26.09
CA GLN A 151 77.99 15.49 25.74
C GLN A 151 78.95 15.82 26.90
N GLN A 152 78.68 16.89 27.65
CA GLN A 152 79.50 17.26 28.81
C GLN A 152 79.39 16.24 29.96
N LYS A 153 78.21 15.63 30.18
CA LYS A 153 77.99 14.62 31.22
C LYS A 153 78.59 13.25 30.88
N THR A 154 78.59 12.82 29.60
CA THR A 154 79.24 11.57 29.16
C THR A 154 80.77 11.68 29.21
N GLN A 155 81.35 12.85 28.92
CA GLN A 155 82.78 13.09 29.07
C GLN A 155 83.26 13.03 30.54
N GLN A 156 82.41 13.40 31.52
CA GLN A 156 82.75 13.33 32.96
C GLN A 156 82.59 11.92 33.57
N THR A 157 81.74 11.06 33.01
CA THR A 157 81.49 9.69 33.52
C THR A 157 82.57 8.69 33.08
N ASN A 158 83.21 8.90 31.91
CA ASN A 158 84.31 8.06 31.42
C ASN A 158 85.65 8.23 32.19
N GLN A 159 85.73 9.11 33.21
CA GLN A 159 86.93 9.30 34.04
C GLN A 159 86.89 8.61 35.43
N LYS A 160 85.84 7.87 35.80
CA LYS A 160 85.77 7.15 37.11
C LYS A 160 85.49 5.65 36.95
N SER A 161 86.54 4.87 36.71
CA SER A 161 86.54 3.41 37.00
C SER A 161 87.95 2.87 37.28
N HIS A 162 88.36 2.89 38.55
CA HIS A 162 89.27 1.90 39.15
C HIS A 162 88.86 1.69 40.63
N PRO A 163 88.81 0.46 41.15
CA PRO A 163 88.31 0.18 42.50
C PRO A 163 89.44 0.11 43.53
N SER A 164 89.19 0.55 44.76
CA SER A 164 89.95 0.11 45.93
C SER A 164 89.13 0.17 47.22
N HIS A 165 89.34 -0.84 48.05
CA HIS A 165 88.58 -1.27 49.22
C HIS A 165 88.50 -0.30 50.40
N GLY A 166 87.44 -0.46 51.21
CA GLY A 166 87.56 -0.46 52.68
C GLY A 166 86.52 0.36 53.45
N GLY A 167 85.70 -0.30 54.28
CA GLY A 167 85.20 0.24 55.55
C GLY A 167 83.71 0.56 55.65
N LEU A 168 83.01 -0.20 56.51
CA LEU A 168 81.59 -0.08 56.89
C LEU A 168 81.26 1.24 57.61
N ILE A 169 80.06 1.79 57.37
CA ILE A 169 78.99 2.13 58.36
C ILE A 169 77.93 3.07 57.75
N GLN A 170 76.67 2.61 57.80
CA GLN A 170 75.35 3.28 57.89
C GLN A 170 75.05 4.55 57.05
N SER A 171 74.06 4.39 56.16
CA SER A 171 73.25 5.43 55.50
C SER A 171 72.46 6.29 56.49
N PRO A 172 72.21 7.59 56.20
CA PRO A 172 70.95 7.99 55.54
C PRO A 172 71.08 9.27 54.65
N PRO A 173 69.98 9.80 54.09
CA PRO A 173 69.10 9.24 53.07
C PRO A 173 69.48 9.75 51.66
N THR A 174 69.08 9.00 50.64
CA THR A 174 69.15 9.42 49.23
C THR A 174 68.35 10.72 49.00
N PRO A 175 68.97 11.79 48.45
CA PRO A 175 68.23 12.82 47.74
C PRO A 175 67.70 12.24 46.42
N PRO A 176 66.53 12.69 45.95
CA PRO A 176 65.81 12.07 44.85
C PRO A 176 66.60 12.15 43.55
N ALA A 177 66.54 11.08 42.75
CA ALA A 177 67.03 11.09 41.37
C ALA A 177 66.31 12.20 40.58
N PRO A 178 67.01 13.22 40.06
CA PRO A 178 66.38 14.21 39.19
C PRO A 178 66.51 13.72 37.74
N THR A 179 65.44 13.06 37.30
CA THR A 179 64.77 13.22 36.00
C THR A 179 65.50 14.04 34.93
N GLY A 180 65.86 13.38 33.83
CA GLY A 180 66.19 14.03 32.57
C GLY A 180 66.80 13.08 31.54
N ASP A 181 66.18 11.93 31.28
CA ASP A 181 66.56 11.10 30.13
C ASP A 181 66.25 11.90 28.85
N LEU A 182 67.30 12.31 28.14
CA LEU A 182 67.17 12.95 26.85
C LEU A 182 66.54 11.93 25.88
N ASN A 183 65.31 12.19 25.45
CA ASN A 183 64.64 11.31 24.49
C ASN A 183 65.17 11.60 23.08
N PHE A 184 66.20 10.85 22.67
CA PHE A 184 66.82 10.97 21.34
C PHE A 184 65.84 10.77 20.18
N SER A 185 64.85 9.89 20.31
CA SER A 185 63.80 9.72 19.30
C SER A 185 62.98 11.00 19.12
N LYS A 186 62.52 11.60 20.23
CA LYS A 186 61.75 12.85 20.19
C LYS A 186 62.60 14.01 19.66
N THR A 187 63.87 14.09 20.05
CA THR A 187 64.80 15.14 19.60
C THR A 187 65.10 14.99 18.11
N THR A 188 65.39 13.78 17.63
CA THR A 188 65.64 13.49 16.21
C THR A 188 64.41 13.84 15.37
N HIS A 189 63.22 13.40 15.78
CA HIS A 189 61.96 13.76 15.10
C HIS A 189 61.69 15.26 15.07
N THR A 190 62.13 15.98 16.12
CA THR A 190 62.02 17.44 16.17
C THR A 190 62.93 18.08 15.13
N PHE A 191 64.19 17.66 15.06
CA PHE A 191 65.14 18.14 14.06
C PHE A 191 64.67 17.82 12.63
N GLU A 192 64.23 16.58 12.38
CA GLU A 192 63.70 16.14 11.08
C GLU A 192 62.53 17.02 10.63
N LYS A 193 61.51 17.19 11.48
CA LYS A 193 60.35 18.06 11.19
C LYS A 193 60.75 19.50 10.96
N VAL A 194 61.69 20.02 11.75
CA VAL A 194 62.17 21.39 11.62
C VAL A 194 62.91 21.59 10.30
N ILE A 195 63.79 20.66 9.93
CA ILE A 195 64.53 20.76 8.67
C ILE A 195 63.57 20.63 7.49
N MET A 196 62.64 19.67 7.51
CA MET A 196 61.59 19.56 6.49
C MET A 196 60.74 20.83 6.41
N HIS A 197 60.44 21.46 7.56
CA HIS A 197 59.72 22.73 7.58
C HIS A 197 60.53 23.87 6.94
N ILE A 198 61.84 23.95 7.25
CA ILE A 198 62.77 24.90 6.63
C ILE A 198 62.84 24.69 5.11
N GLN A 199 63.02 23.45 4.66
CA GLN A 199 63.03 23.09 3.25
C GLN A 199 61.72 23.49 2.56
N GLN A 200 60.58 23.20 3.19
CA GLN A 200 59.27 23.51 2.64
C GLN A 200 59.01 25.01 2.54
N PHE A 201 59.22 25.80 3.61
CA PHE A 201 58.97 27.24 3.51
C PHE A 201 60.00 27.95 2.63
N THR A 202 61.22 27.41 2.50
CA THR A 202 62.26 27.92 1.58
C THR A 202 61.83 27.67 0.14
N LYS A 203 61.33 26.46 -0.15
CA LYS A 203 60.73 26.11 -1.43
C LYS A 203 59.54 27.01 -1.77
N ASP A 204 58.61 27.20 -0.84
CA ASP A 204 57.43 28.05 -1.06
C ASP A 204 57.84 29.51 -1.32
N TYR A 205 58.84 30.02 -0.57
CA TYR A 205 59.39 31.36 -0.78
C TYR A 205 60.03 31.50 -2.16
N LEU A 206 60.79 30.49 -2.59
CA LEU A 206 61.44 30.51 -3.90
C LEU A 206 60.43 30.36 -5.04
N GLU A 207 59.44 29.48 -4.92
CA GLU A 207 58.34 29.31 -5.90
C GLU A 207 57.56 30.59 -6.17
N GLN A 208 57.31 31.37 -5.11
CA GLN A 208 56.58 32.63 -5.22
C GLN A 208 57.39 33.74 -5.88
N ASN A 209 58.72 33.75 -5.71
CA ASN A 209 59.57 34.86 -6.10
C ASN A 209 60.38 34.63 -7.39
N ILE A 210 60.69 33.37 -7.75
CA ILE A 210 61.61 33.04 -8.85
C ILE A 210 61.17 33.57 -10.22
N CYS A 211 59.85 33.66 -10.48
CA CYS A 211 59.31 34.17 -11.73
C CYS A 211 58.89 35.65 -11.68
N THR A 212 58.89 36.27 -10.50
CA THR A 212 58.42 37.65 -10.29
C THR A 212 59.54 38.63 -9.99
N ASP A 213 60.70 38.14 -9.57
CA ASP A 213 61.88 38.97 -9.35
C ASP A 213 62.56 39.31 -10.70
N ASN A 214 62.81 40.60 -10.93
CA ASN A 214 63.46 41.13 -12.13
C ASN A 214 64.96 41.40 -11.94
N THR A 215 65.53 40.99 -10.79
CA THR A 215 66.93 41.28 -10.43
C THR A 215 67.88 40.09 -10.63
N HIS A 216 67.39 38.99 -11.22
CA HIS A 216 68.19 37.81 -11.52
C HIS A 216 69.42 38.16 -12.37
N MET A 217 70.58 37.62 -11.98
CA MET A 217 71.75 37.69 -12.85
C MET A 217 71.48 36.92 -14.17
N PRO A 218 71.97 37.38 -15.33
CA PRO A 218 71.66 36.78 -16.63
C PRO A 218 71.97 35.28 -16.74
N ASN A 219 73.02 34.81 -16.07
CA ASN A 219 73.38 33.39 -15.97
C ASN A 219 72.32 32.57 -15.22
N ASN A 220 71.76 33.08 -14.13
CA ASN A 220 70.72 32.39 -13.38
C ASN A 220 69.40 32.39 -14.13
N ALA A 221 69.04 33.53 -14.74
CA ALA A 221 67.86 33.62 -15.59
C ALA A 221 67.90 32.60 -16.73
N LEU A 222 69.07 32.40 -17.36
CA LEU A 222 69.26 31.38 -18.39
C LEU A 222 69.08 29.95 -17.84
N TYR A 223 69.59 29.67 -16.65
CA TYR A 223 69.46 28.34 -16.03
C TYR A 223 68.04 28.04 -15.55
N ILE A 224 67.36 29.02 -14.96
CA ILE A 224 65.94 28.95 -14.60
C ILE A 224 65.10 28.71 -15.86
N ALA A 225 65.36 29.46 -16.94
CA ALA A 225 64.69 29.28 -18.22
C ALA A 225 64.93 27.87 -18.78
N PHE A 226 66.16 27.34 -18.71
CA PHE A 226 66.46 25.96 -19.08
C PHE A 226 65.64 24.97 -18.26
N ALA A 227 65.62 25.07 -16.93
CA ALA A 227 64.89 24.16 -16.06
C ALA A 227 63.36 24.22 -16.31
N LEU A 228 62.82 25.40 -16.63
CA LEU A 228 61.42 25.57 -17.02
C LEU A 228 61.12 24.92 -18.38
N LEU A 229 61.98 25.12 -19.39
CA LEU A 229 61.84 24.48 -20.70
C LEU A 229 61.99 22.96 -20.60
N TYR A 230 62.88 22.49 -19.73
CA TYR A 230 63.11 21.06 -19.50
C TYR A 230 61.86 20.34 -18.97
N LYS A 231 60.97 21.02 -18.22
CA LYS A 231 59.68 20.45 -17.80
C LYS A 231 58.84 19.94 -18.99
N ASN A 232 58.92 20.59 -20.16
CA ASN A 232 58.22 20.11 -21.35
C ASN A 232 58.80 18.79 -21.87
N ILE A 233 60.12 18.64 -21.83
CA ILE A 233 60.81 17.41 -22.19
C ILE A 233 60.47 16.30 -21.19
N GLN A 234 60.52 16.61 -19.89
CA GLN A 234 60.14 15.70 -18.81
C GLN A 234 58.69 15.21 -18.97
N LYS A 235 57.76 16.12 -19.29
CA LYS A 235 56.36 15.77 -19.58
C LYS A 235 56.25 14.80 -20.76
N ASN A 236 56.99 15.04 -21.84
CA ASN A 236 57.01 14.16 -23.02
C ASN A 236 57.64 12.79 -22.73
N LEU A 237 58.73 12.75 -21.96
CA LEU A 237 59.38 11.51 -21.52
C LEU A 237 58.41 10.69 -20.67
N ASN A 238 57.81 11.31 -19.65
CA ASN A 238 56.88 10.64 -18.74
C ASN A 238 55.57 10.22 -19.42
N ALA A 239 55.23 10.77 -20.60
CA ALA A 239 54.11 10.31 -21.41
C ALA A 239 54.41 9.07 -22.27
N LEU A 240 55.63 8.51 -22.25
CA LEU A 240 56.00 7.34 -23.06
C LEU A 240 55.10 6.13 -22.78
N SER A 241 54.82 5.84 -21.51
CA SER A 241 54.01 4.68 -21.11
C SER A 241 52.60 4.73 -21.72
N LYS A 242 51.93 5.90 -21.66
CA LYS A 242 50.62 6.10 -22.31
C LYS A 242 50.72 5.99 -23.83
N ARG A 243 51.72 6.60 -24.46
CA ARG A 243 51.91 6.49 -25.93
C ARG A 243 52.14 5.05 -26.37
N HIS A 244 52.90 4.28 -25.61
CA HIS A 244 53.11 2.86 -25.89
C HIS A 244 51.82 2.05 -25.73
N LEU A 245 51.04 2.35 -24.70
CA LEU A 245 49.75 1.70 -24.45
C LEU A 245 48.73 2.05 -25.54
N ASP A 246 48.68 3.32 -25.96
CA ASP A 246 47.93 3.80 -27.12
C ASP A 246 48.31 3.07 -28.40
N PHE A 247 49.61 3.01 -28.71
CA PHE A 247 50.13 2.27 -29.86
C PHE A 247 49.68 0.81 -29.83
N TYR A 248 49.86 0.13 -28.69
CA TYR A 248 49.49 -1.27 -28.57
C TYR A 248 47.97 -1.48 -28.69
N TYR A 249 47.14 -0.66 -28.05
CA TYR A 249 45.68 -0.85 -28.05
C TYR A 249 45.02 -0.38 -29.35
N LYS A 250 45.39 0.80 -29.86
CA LYS A 250 44.74 1.44 -31.01
C LYS A 250 45.35 1.03 -32.35
N GLU A 251 46.66 0.81 -32.43
CA GLU A 251 47.32 0.47 -33.70
C GLU A 251 47.56 -1.03 -33.87
N VAL A 252 48.12 -1.70 -32.84
CA VAL A 252 48.42 -3.15 -32.91
C VAL A 252 47.15 -3.99 -32.74
N LEU A 253 46.40 -3.78 -31.66
CA LEU A 253 45.16 -4.52 -31.38
C LEU A 253 43.92 -3.94 -32.09
N GLN A 254 44.04 -2.76 -32.70
CA GLN A 254 42.99 -2.08 -33.47
C GLN A 254 41.67 -1.90 -32.70
N GLN A 255 41.75 -1.73 -31.38
CA GLN A 255 40.59 -1.46 -30.54
C GLN A 255 40.11 -0.03 -30.79
N ARG A 256 38.79 0.16 -30.74
CA ARG A 256 38.15 1.46 -31.00
C ARG A 256 37.31 1.87 -29.80
N ILE A 257 37.33 3.16 -29.51
CA ILE A 257 36.50 3.77 -28.46
C ILE A 257 35.04 3.65 -28.88
N ASN A 258 34.19 3.22 -27.94
CA ASN A 258 32.75 3.12 -28.18
C ASN A 258 32.11 4.52 -28.19
N LYS A 259 31.37 4.85 -29.25
CA LYS A 259 30.73 6.17 -29.45
C LYS A 259 29.46 6.40 -28.61
N GLY A 260 29.08 5.43 -27.77
CA GLY A 260 27.85 5.48 -26.98
C GLY A 260 26.61 5.01 -27.74
N LYS A 261 25.49 4.94 -27.03
CA LYS A 261 24.16 4.57 -27.57
C LYS A 261 23.16 5.67 -27.27
N ALA A 262 22.30 5.96 -28.24
CA ALA A 262 21.21 6.92 -28.08
C ALA A 262 20.23 6.47 -26.97
N THR A 263 19.66 7.45 -26.26
CA THR A 263 18.57 7.21 -25.33
C THR A 263 17.25 7.03 -26.06
N GLN A 264 16.33 6.30 -25.43
CA GLN A 264 14.96 6.10 -25.88
C GLN A 264 13.99 6.60 -24.81
N THR A 265 12.80 7.04 -25.22
CA THR A 265 11.76 7.49 -24.31
C THR A 265 10.38 7.17 -24.85
N ILE A 266 9.37 7.36 -24.03
CA ILE A 266 7.97 7.32 -24.44
C ILE A 266 7.46 8.74 -24.57
N VAL A 267 6.69 8.99 -25.62
CA VAL A 267 5.97 10.23 -25.83
C VAL A 267 4.50 9.92 -26.08
N ASN A 268 3.62 10.83 -25.70
CA ASN A 268 2.19 10.72 -25.94
C ASN A 268 1.62 12.01 -26.54
N PHE A 269 0.62 11.85 -27.40
CA PHE A 269 0.02 12.96 -28.17
C PHE A 269 -1.40 13.27 -27.72
N GLU A 270 -1.65 14.54 -27.40
CA GLU A 270 -3.00 15.06 -27.15
C GLU A 270 -3.45 15.85 -28.38
N LEU A 271 -4.62 15.52 -28.93
CA LEU A 271 -5.18 16.21 -30.09
C LEU A 271 -5.99 17.44 -29.66
N LEU A 272 -6.25 18.34 -30.61
CA LEU A 272 -7.21 19.41 -30.41
C LEU A 272 -8.64 18.86 -30.30
N PRO A 273 -9.52 19.43 -29.46
CA PRO A 273 -10.89 18.92 -29.26
C PRO A 273 -11.75 18.80 -30.53
N ALA A 274 -11.43 19.57 -31.57
CA ALA A 274 -12.15 19.56 -32.85
C ALA A 274 -11.71 18.41 -33.79
N ILE A 275 -10.55 17.81 -33.55
CA ILE A 275 -9.98 16.75 -34.38
C ILE A 275 -10.39 15.39 -33.81
N GLN A 276 -10.85 14.46 -34.64
CA GLN A 276 -11.23 13.11 -34.18
C GLN A 276 -10.04 12.15 -34.11
N TYR A 277 -9.18 12.18 -35.13
CA TYR A 277 -7.96 11.40 -35.20
C TYR A 277 -6.91 12.11 -36.06
N SER A 278 -5.64 11.78 -35.88
CA SER A 278 -4.52 12.29 -36.70
C SER A 278 -3.42 11.22 -36.82
N LEU A 279 -2.82 11.10 -38.00
CA LEU A 279 -1.73 10.14 -38.25
C LEU A 279 -0.38 10.76 -37.86
N ILE A 280 0.32 10.13 -36.93
CA ILE A 280 1.71 10.41 -36.60
C ILE A 280 2.56 9.45 -37.42
N GLU A 281 3.31 9.98 -38.39
CA GLU A 281 4.19 9.17 -39.22
C GLU A 281 5.37 8.62 -38.43
N LYS A 282 5.96 7.54 -38.94
CA LYS A 282 7.28 7.09 -38.49
C LYS A 282 8.31 8.21 -38.71
N ASP A 283 9.32 8.27 -37.85
CA ASP A 283 10.43 9.22 -37.95
C ASP A 283 10.01 10.70 -37.74
N THR A 284 8.81 10.93 -37.20
CA THR A 284 8.33 12.26 -36.80
C THR A 284 9.28 12.87 -35.78
N GLN A 285 9.82 14.05 -36.10
CA GLN A 285 10.83 14.70 -35.27
C GLN A 285 10.21 15.48 -34.12
N LEU A 286 10.70 15.22 -32.91
CA LEU A 286 10.28 15.84 -31.66
C LEU A 286 11.46 16.60 -31.05
N THR A 287 11.21 17.79 -30.49
CA THR A 287 12.29 18.60 -29.88
C THR A 287 12.17 18.63 -28.36
N ALA A 288 13.29 18.33 -27.68
CA ALA A 288 13.48 18.54 -26.25
C ALA A 288 14.12 19.91 -25.93
N GLY A 289 14.28 20.78 -26.94
CA GLY A 289 14.99 22.05 -26.83
C GLY A 289 16.51 21.87 -26.66
N LYS A 290 17.18 22.93 -26.23
CA LYS A 290 18.64 22.93 -26.00
C LYS A 290 18.94 22.46 -24.59
N LEU A 291 19.46 21.25 -24.46
CA LEU A 291 19.85 20.64 -23.19
C LEU A 291 21.36 20.43 -23.14
N PHE A 292 21.89 20.26 -21.93
CA PHE A 292 23.30 19.93 -21.65
C PHE A 292 24.33 20.90 -22.26
N GLY A 293 23.92 22.16 -22.52
CA GLY A 293 24.77 23.17 -23.14
C GLY A 293 24.93 23.05 -24.66
N SER A 294 24.16 22.19 -25.32
CA SER A 294 24.22 22.05 -26.78
C SER A 294 23.74 23.31 -27.51
N LYS A 295 24.36 23.62 -28.64
CA LYS A 295 24.02 24.77 -29.49
C LYS A 295 22.75 24.54 -30.31
N THR A 296 22.44 23.27 -30.59
CA THR A 296 21.28 22.81 -31.36
C THR A 296 20.27 22.11 -30.45
N ASP A 297 19.03 22.03 -30.93
CA ASP A 297 17.98 21.29 -30.22
C ASP A 297 18.31 19.79 -30.18
N VAL A 298 18.03 19.16 -29.04
CA VAL A 298 18.06 17.70 -28.90
C VAL A 298 16.80 17.15 -29.55
N LEU A 299 16.99 16.40 -30.64
CA LEU A 299 15.91 15.84 -31.44
C LEU A 299 15.71 14.35 -31.15
N PHE A 300 14.44 13.95 -31.13
CA PHE A 300 13.98 12.56 -31.07
C PHE A 300 13.15 12.22 -32.29
N GLN A 301 13.06 10.95 -32.65
CA GLN A 301 12.21 10.44 -33.74
C GLN A 301 11.32 9.30 -33.26
N THR A 302 10.06 9.29 -33.70
CA THR A 302 9.12 8.20 -33.44
C THR A 302 9.54 6.91 -34.16
N GLU A 303 9.49 5.77 -33.46
CA GLU A 303 9.98 4.49 -34.01
C GLU A 303 9.00 3.81 -34.98
N LYS A 304 7.71 4.07 -34.81
CA LYS A 304 6.62 3.50 -35.61
C LYS A 304 5.53 4.54 -35.86
N PRO A 305 4.71 4.38 -36.92
CA PRO A 305 3.55 5.24 -37.12
C PRO A 305 2.47 4.93 -36.07
N LEU A 306 1.68 5.94 -35.71
CA LEU A 306 0.58 5.85 -34.75
C LEU A 306 -0.60 6.69 -35.22
N VAL A 307 -1.80 6.12 -35.28
CA VAL A 307 -3.03 6.93 -35.40
C VAL A 307 -3.43 7.38 -34.00
N ALA A 308 -3.26 8.67 -33.72
CA ALA A 308 -3.72 9.26 -32.47
C ALA A 308 -5.22 9.57 -32.56
N TYR A 309 -5.97 9.32 -31.50
CA TYR A 309 -7.41 9.63 -31.41
C TYR A 309 -7.68 10.68 -30.33
N GLN A 310 -8.76 11.45 -30.49
CA GLN A 310 -9.22 12.35 -29.45
C GLN A 310 -9.97 11.56 -28.37
N MET A 311 -9.24 11.19 -27.33
CA MET A 311 -9.73 10.39 -26.21
C MET A 311 -9.16 10.87 -24.88
N GLU A 312 -9.95 10.69 -23.83
CA GLU A 312 -9.63 11.11 -22.47
C GLU A 312 -9.93 9.98 -21.49
N LEU A 313 -9.03 9.74 -20.53
CA LEU A 313 -9.25 8.85 -19.40
C LEU A 313 -10.08 9.61 -18.36
N MET A 314 -11.36 9.25 -18.23
CA MET A 314 -12.31 9.94 -17.36
C MET A 314 -12.41 9.30 -15.99
N GLU A 315 -12.33 7.96 -15.92
CA GLU A 315 -12.47 7.19 -14.69
C GLU A 315 -11.34 6.17 -14.58
N LEU A 316 -10.79 6.04 -13.37
CA LEU A 316 -9.83 4.99 -13.03
C LEU A 316 -10.17 4.50 -11.62
N GLN A 317 -10.59 3.24 -11.49
CA GLN A 317 -11.13 2.69 -10.25
C GLN A 317 -10.57 1.30 -10.00
N THR A 318 -10.41 0.91 -8.73
CA THR A 318 -9.96 -0.43 -8.34
C THR A 318 -10.93 -1.08 -7.39
N LEU A 319 -11.03 -2.40 -7.46
CA LEU A 319 -11.82 -3.23 -6.53
C LEU A 319 -10.97 -4.42 -6.11
N PHE A 320 -10.88 -4.68 -4.80
CA PHE A 320 -10.06 -5.75 -4.25
C PHE A 320 -10.85 -6.58 -3.24
N PHE A 321 -10.85 -7.90 -3.43
CA PHE A 321 -11.47 -8.88 -2.55
C PHE A 321 -10.39 -9.50 -1.66
N ASN A 322 -10.24 -8.96 -0.45
CA ASN A 322 -9.21 -9.41 0.47
C ASN A 322 -9.63 -10.72 1.16
N SER A 323 -8.87 -11.79 0.95
CA SER A 323 -9.04 -13.05 1.68
C SER A 323 -7.89 -13.21 2.67
N SER A 324 -8.01 -12.55 3.82
CA SER A 324 -6.91 -12.49 4.79
C SER A 324 -6.66 -13.84 5.46
N SER A 325 -5.43 -14.35 5.34
CA SER A 325 -5.01 -15.60 6.02
C SER A 325 -5.03 -15.48 7.55
N TYR A 326 -5.11 -14.27 8.09
CA TYR A 326 -5.16 -13.98 9.53
C TYR A 326 -6.58 -14.11 10.11
N ILE A 327 -7.62 -14.09 9.27
CA ILE A 327 -9.02 -14.20 9.69
C ILE A 327 -9.51 -15.62 9.43
N GLN A 328 -9.52 -16.45 10.48
CA GLN A 328 -9.92 -17.85 10.38
C GLN A 328 -11.36 -18.04 10.87
N VAL A 329 -12.28 -18.20 9.91
CA VAL A 329 -13.70 -18.46 10.19
C VAL A 329 -14.02 -19.95 10.39
N GLY A 330 -13.02 -20.83 10.32
CA GLY A 330 -13.18 -22.28 10.44
C GLY A 330 -13.43 -23.00 9.12
N THR A 331 -13.22 -22.35 7.98
CA THR A 331 -13.21 -22.96 6.65
C THR A 331 -11.82 -23.52 6.31
N ASP A 332 -11.73 -24.41 5.32
CA ASP A 332 -10.44 -25.02 4.91
C ASP A 332 -9.54 -24.01 4.18
N GLU A 333 -10.15 -23.05 3.48
CA GLU A 333 -9.48 -21.95 2.79
C GLU A 333 -9.98 -20.60 3.35
N PRO A 334 -9.15 -19.53 3.32
CA PRO A 334 -9.57 -18.20 3.74
C PRO A 334 -10.75 -17.70 2.90
N THR A 335 -11.80 -17.25 3.57
CA THR A 335 -12.92 -16.54 2.92
C THR A 335 -12.56 -15.07 2.70
N VAL A 336 -13.23 -14.42 1.74
CA VAL A 336 -13.18 -12.97 1.59
C VAL A 336 -13.62 -12.32 2.90
N SER A 337 -12.71 -11.56 3.52
CA SER A 337 -12.91 -10.87 4.79
C SER A 337 -13.32 -9.42 4.63
N SER A 338 -12.97 -8.78 3.50
CA SER A 338 -13.36 -7.41 3.17
C SER A 338 -13.27 -7.15 1.66
N VAL A 339 -14.01 -6.15 1.18
CA VAL A 339 -13.96 -5.73 -0.22
C VAL A 339 -13.72 -4.23 -0.26
N SER A 340 -12.56 -3.83 -0.80
CA SER A 340 -12.19 -2.42 -0.86
C SER A 340 -12.32 -1.88 -2.28
N MET A 341 -12.91 -0.69 -2.41
CA MET A 341 -13.00 0.07 -3.64
C MET A 341 -12.28 1.41 -3.51
N HIS A 342 -11.49 1.77 -4.52
CA HIS A 342 -10.81 3.06 -4.59
C HIS A 342 -11.09 3.75 -5.93
N ASN A 343 -11.43 5.04 -5.86
CA ASN A 343 -11.53 5.91 -7.03
C ASN A 343 -10.22 6.70 -7.18
N LEU A 344 -9.43 6.39 -8.20
CA LEU A 344 -8.14 7.03 -8.45
C LEU A 344 -8.29 8.29 -9.32
N ILE A 345 -9.12 8.19 -10.37
CA ILE A 345 -9.50 9.30 -11.25
C ILE A 345 -11.02 9.35 -11.35
N THR A 346 -11.59 10.54 -11.23
CA THR A 346 -13.02 10.81 -11.43
C THR A 346 -13.18 12.08 -12.27
N GLN A 347 -14.04 12.03 -13.28
CA GLN A 347 -14.26 13.12 -14.24
C GLN A 347 -12.95 13.68 -14.85
N GLY A 348 -11.97 12.81 -15.09
CA GLY A 348 -10.67 13.15 -15.68
C GLY A 348 -9.68 13.81 -14.72
N LYS A 349 -9.97 13.87 -13.41
CA LYS A 349 -9.09 14.44 -12.39
C LYS A 349 -8.68 13.39 -11.35
N SER A 350 -7.43 13.45 -10.93
CA SER A 350 -6.90 12.63 -9.83
C SER A 350 -7.63 13.00 -8.54
N VAL A 351 -8.20 12.00 -7.85
CA VAL A 351 -8.87 12.17 -6.55
C VAL A 351 -7.97 11.69 -5.40
N GLU A 352 -7.18 10.65 -5.65
CA GLU A 352 -6.16 10.15 -4.72
C GLU A 352 -4.74 10.50 -5.21
N PRO A 353 -3.77 10.68 -4.30
CA PRO A 353 -2.38 10.88 -4.65
C PRO A 353 -1.80 9.62 -5.32
N VAL A 354 -0.90 9.82 -6.28
CA VAL A 354 -0.35 8.75 -7.15
C VAL A 354 0.35 7.65 -6.34
N GLU A 355 0.87 7.95 -5.15
CA GLU A 355 1.50 6.98 -4.26
C GLU A 355 0.56 5.87 -3.77
N LYS A 356 -0.76 6.09 -3.86
CA LYS A 356 -1.81 5.12 -3.49
C LYS A 356 -2.41 4.38 -4.68
N TRP A 357 -1.94 4.64 -5.90
CA TRP A 357 -2.47 3.98 -7.10
C TRP A 357 -1.92 2.55 -7.22
N PHE A 358 -2.43 1.64 -6.40
CA PHE A 358 -2.13 0.21 -6.51
C PHE A 358 -2.92 -0.39 -7.68
N ALA A 359 -2.27 -1.13 -8.59
CA ALA A 359 -2.90 -1.57 -9.84
C ALA A 359 -4.24 -2.29 -9.64
N PHE A 360 -4.37 -3.06 -8.56
CA PHE A 360 -5.60 -3.80 -8.22
C PHE A 360 -6.10 -3.46 -6.81
N GLY A 361 -5.86 -2.24 -6.32
CA GLY A 361 -6.32 -1.78 -5.00
C GLY A 361 -5.63 -2.41 -3.78
N ALA A 362 -4.61 -3.26 -4.00
CA ALA A 362 -3.97 -4.04 -2.95
C ALA A 362 -2.46 -3.81 -2.85
N ASN A 363 -1.94 -3.97 -1.63
CA ASN A 363 -0.51 -4.07 -1.33
C ASN A 363 -0.28 -5.04 -0.16
N LYS A 364 0.99 -5.26 0.21
CA LYS A 364 1.34 -6.17 1.32
C LYS A 364 0.69 -5.79 2.66
N GLN A 365 0.59 -4.50 2.96
CA GLN A 365 -0.08 -4.00 4.17
C GLN A 365 -1.59 -4.24 4.09
N THR A 366 -2.21 -4.11 2.91
CA THR A 366 -3.65 -4.39 2.71
C THR A 366 -4.00 -5.84 3.05
N LEU A 367 -3.11 -6.80 2.76
CA LEU A 367 -3.32 -8.22 3.11
C LEU A 367 -3.29 -8.47 4.64
N GLN A 368 -2.48 -7.69 5.37
CA GLN A 368 -2.28 -7.83 6.80
C GLN A 368 -3.24 -6.98 7.63
N LYS A 369 -3.79 -5.91 7.05
CA LYS A 369 -4.65 -4.96 7.73
C LYS A 369 -6.02 -5.59 7.96
N THR A 370 -6.35 -5.82 9.22
CA THR A 370 -7.67 -6.29 9.67
C THR A 370 -8.65 -5.15 9.97
N GLN A 371 -8.17 -3.91 9.99
CA GLN A 371 -9.00 -2.73 10.21
C GLN A 371 -9.69 -2.27 8.91
N ILE A 372 -11.02 -2.25 8.95
CA ILE A 372 -11.88 -1.80 7.85
C ILE A 372 -11.94 -0.28 7.85
N ASN A 373 -11.62 0.36 6.71
CA ASN A 373 -11.79 1.79 6.52
C ASN A 373 -13.15 2.07 5.88
N SER A 374 -14.03 2.77 6.58
CA SER A 374 -15.40 3.05 6.13
C SER A 374 -15.49 3.80 4.81
N SER A 375 -14.50 4.61 4.46
CA SER A 375 -14.48 5.36 3.19
C SER A 375 -14.06 4.52 1.98
N GLU A 376 -13.57 3.29 2.21
CA GLU A 376 -13.03 2.42 1.16
C GLU A 376 -13.83 1.12 1.01
N VAL A 377 -14.87 0.90 1.83
CA VAL A 377 -15.72 -0.30 1.79
C VAL A 377 -16.56 -0.30 0.50
N ALA A 378 -16.55 -1.42 -0.19
CA ALA A 378 -17.39 -1.65 -1.35
C ALA A 378 -18.77 -2.17 -0.89
N ILE A 379 -19.85 -1.51 -1.32
CA ILE A 379 -21.21 -1.94 -0.97
C ILE A 379 -21.65 -3.03 -1.95
N LEU A 380 -22.04 -4.17 -1.41
CA LEU A 380 -22.50 -5.36 -2.13
C LEU A 380 -23.81 -5.84 -1.51
N GLY A 381 -24.74 -6.34 -2.32
CA GLY A 381 -26.04 -6.79 -1.82
C GLY A 381 -27.08 -6.92 -2.92
N PHE A 382 -28.36 -6.81 -2.53
CA PHE A 382 -29.48 -6.82 -3.47
C PHE A 382 -30.67 -6.01 -2.96
N ILE A 383 -31.57 -5.66 -3.88
CA ILE A 383 -32.85 -5.00 -3.64
C ILE A 383 -33.96 -5.88 -4.18
N ILE A 384 -34.99 -6.09 -3.37
CA ILE A 384 -36.22 -6.81 -3.71
C ILE A 384 -37.36 -5.80 -3.71
N GLY A 385 -38.03 -5.62 -4.86
CA GLY A 385 -39.23 -4.81 -4.98
C GLY A 385 -40.44 -5.66 -5.30
N SER A 386 -41.54 -5.48 -4.57
CA SER A 386 -42.79 -6.21 -4.82
C SER A 386 -44.02 -5.40 -4.39
N PRO A 387 -45.16 -5.52 -5.08
CA PRO A 387 -46.44 -4.96 -4.65
C PRO A 387 -46.90 -5.39 -3.25
N VAL A 388 -46.52 -6.59 -2.77
CA VAL A 388 -46.94 -7.03 -1.42
C VAL A 388 -46.29 -6.20 -0.32
N LEU A 389 -45.18 -5.53 -0.62
CA LEU A 389 -44.46 -4.64 0.28
C LEU A 389 -45.13 -3.27 0.46
N PHE A 390 -46.26 -2.95 -0.18
CA PHE A 390 -47.06 -1.79 0.22
C PHE A 390 -47.65 -2.02 1.62
N LEU A 391 -47.00 -1.53 2.68
CA LEU A 391 -47.39 -1.79 4.07
C LEU A 391 -47.53 -0.48 4.85
N SER A 392 -48.76 0.05 4.94
CA SER A 392 -48.99 1.38 5.48
C SER A 392 -48.87 1.49 7.00
N GLU A 393 -49.46 0.58 7.77
CA GLU A 393 -49.48 0.68 9.24
C GLU A 393 -49.68 -0.69 9.91
N GLY A 394 -49.79 -0.70 11.24
CA GLY A 394 -49.99 -1.91 12.03
C GLY A 394 -48.68 -2.62 12.36
N LYS A 395 -48.80 -3.79 13.01
CA LYS A 395 -47.66 -4.70 13.20
C LYS A 395 -47.47 -5.46 11.90
N ARG A 396 -46.31 -5.32 11.27
CA ARG A 396 -46.02 -5.87 9.94
C ARG A 396 -44.83 -6.81 10.04
N GLU A 397 -45.10 -8.09 9.84
CA GLU A 397 -44.08 -9.14 9.76
C GLU A 397 -43.84 -9.45 8.28
N ILE A 398 -42.59 -9.44 7.86
CA ILE A 398 -42.16 -9.71 6.48
C ILE A 398 -41.16 -10.87 6.56
N LYS A 399 -41.44 -11.96 5.84
CA LYS A 399 -40.54 -13.09 5.67
C LYS A 399 -40.08 -13.12 4.21
N ILE A 400 -38.76 -13.04 4.00
CA ILE A 400 -38.13 -13.17 2.68
C ILE A 400 -37.39 -14.50 2.64
N GLN A 401 -37.97 -15.50 1.98
CA GLN A 401 -37.39 -16.83 1.86
C GLN A 401 -36.66 -16.99 0.53
N VAL A 402 -35.37 -17.35 0.58
CA VAL A 402 -34.53 -17.58 -0.59
C VAL A 402 -34.40 -19.08 -0.80
N ASN A 403 -35.09 -19.60 -1.82
CA ASN A 403 -35.01 -21.01 -2.22
C ASN A 403 -33.86 -21.17 -3.21
N MET A 404 -32.84 -21.93 -2.81
CA MET A 404 -31.57 -21.99 -3.53
C MET A 404 -31.56 -23.14 -4.54
N ASN A 405 -30.77 -23.00 -5.60
CA ASN A 405 -30.48 -24.10 -6.50
C ASN A 405 -29.60 -25.14 -5.79
N THR A 406 -29.99 -26.41 -5.81
CA THR A 406 -29.31 -27.50 -5.07
C THR A 406 -27.83 -27.66 -5.45
N GLU A 407 -27.49 -27.56 -6.73
CA GLU A 407 -26.11 -27.77 -7.18
C GLU A 407 -25.19 -26.64 -6.69
N SER A 408 -25.59 -25.38 -6.92
CA SER A 408 -24.79 -24.22 -6.51
C SER A 408 -24.64 -24.15 -4.98
N ALA A 409 -25.74 -24.32 -4.24
CA ALA A 409 -25.76 -24.27 -2.77
C ALA A 409 -24.86 -25.34 -2.13
N SER A 410 -24.83 -26.55 -2.70
CA SER A 410 -23.96 -27.63 -2.23
C SER A 410 -22.46 -27.34 -2.42
N LYS A 411 -22.10 -26.54 -3.44
CA LYS A 411 -20.70 -26.19 -3.77
C LYS A 411 -20.18 -24.96 -3.03
N THR A 412 -21.07 -24.06 -2.62
CA THR A 412 -20.71 -22.78 -1.97
C THR A 412 -21.29 -22.69 -0.56
N PHE A 413 -22.58 -22.37 -0.43
CA PHE A 413 -23.25 -22.03 0.82
C PHE A 413 -23.15 -23.14 1.88
N TRP A 414 -23.69 -24.34 1.58
CA TRP A 414 -23.69 -25.46 2.52
C TRP A 414 -22.30 -26.04 2.72
N LYS A 415 -21.42 -26.00 1.71
CA LYS A 415 -20.04 -26.46 1.82
C LYS A 415 -19.30 -25.68 2.92
N LEU A 416 -19.34 -24.34 2.86
CA LEU A 416 -18.62 -23.49 3.81
C LEU A 416 -19.19 -23.64 5.23
N LEU A 417 -20.51 -23.65 5.39
CA LEU A 417 -21.13 -23.84 6.71
C LEU A 417 -20.79 -25.22 7.31
N ASN A 418 -20.81 -26.28 6.52
CA ASN A 418 -20.44 -27.62 6.97
C ASN A 418 -18.94 -27.78 7.29
N GLN A 419 -18.06 -27.05 6.60
CA GLN A 419 -16.64 -26.96 6.98
C GLN A 419 -16.48 -26.29 8.35
N ILE A 420 -17.16 -25.17 8.59
CA ILE A 420 -17.12 -24.47 9.90
C ILE A 420 -17.63 -25.39 11.01
N LYS A 421 -18.76 -26.06 10.80
CA LYS A 421 -19.34 -27.06 11.71
C LYS A 421 -18.32 -28.14 12.08
N SER A 422 -17.64 -28.70 11.08
CA SER A 422 -16.69 -29.81 11.25
C SER A 422 -15.39 -29.36 11.93
N ASN A 423 -14.80 -28.24 11.47
CA ASN A 423 -13.52 -27.74 11.94
C ASN A 423 -13.62 -27.14 13.34
N ARG A 424 -14.72 -26.44 13.67
CA ARG A 424 -14.98 -25.88 15.00
C ARG A 424 -15.67 -26.85 15.97
N LYS A 425 -16.21 -27.97 15.47
CA LYS A 425 -16.92 -29.00 16.26
C LYS A 425 -18.12 -28.45 17.04
N ILE A 426 -18.91 -27.59 16.41
CA ILE A 426 -20.13 -26.99 16.98
C ILE A 426 -21.36 -27.40 16.18
N GLY A 427 -22.56 -27.27 16.77
CA GLY A 427 -23.83 -27.55 16.08
C GLY A 427 -24.14 -26.54 14.98
N MET A 428 -24.95 -26.94 13.98
CA MET A 428 -25.27 -26.10 12.82
C MET A 428 -25.98 -24.80 13.20
N ASP A 429 -26.86 -24.83 14.21
CA ASP A 429 -27.54 -23.62 14.70
C ASP A 429 -26.56 -22.57 15.22
N LEU A 430 -25.50 -22.99 15.92
CA LEU A 430 -24.45 -22.10 16.40
C LEU A 430 -23.57 -21.58 15.26
N VAL A 431 -23.31 -22.41 14.23
CA VAL A 431 -22.62 -21.98 13.02
C VAL A 431 -23.43 -20.88 12.34
N PHE A 432 -24.71 -21.13 12.08
CA PHE A 432 -25.59 -20.21 11.39
C PHE A 432 -25.74 -18.90 12.16
N LEU A 433 -25.96 -18.97 13.48
CA LEU A 433 -25.96 -17.80 14.35
C LEU A 433 -24.63 -17.04 14.26
N SER A 434 -23.49 -17.71 14.31
CA SER A 434 -22.18 -17.04 14.26
C SER A 434 -21.87 -16.36 12.92
N VAL A 435 -22.36 -16.93 11.81
CA VAL A 435 -22.12 -16.43 10.45
C VAL A 435 -23.08 -15.29 10.10
N PHE A 436 -24.34 -15.38 10.52
CA PHE A 436 -25.36 -14.38 10.18
C PHE A 436 -25.50 -13.25 11.20
N ASN A 437 -24.86 -13.34 12.37
CA ASN A 437 -24.92 -12.32 13.41
C ASN A 437 -24.41 -10.95 12.91
N HIS A 438 -25.31 -9.95 12.83
CA HIS A 438 -25.04 -8.60 12.30
C HIS A 438 -24.41 -8.58 10.89
N SER A 439 -24.57 -9.66 10.13
CA SER A 439 -23.96 -9.86 8.81
C SER A 439 -24.58 -9.05 7.68
N LEU A 440 -25.82 -8.60 7.87
CA LEU A 440 -26.61 -7.81 6.93
C LEU A 440 -26.97 -6.45 7.52
N ARG A 441 -27.05 -5.44 6.64
CA ARG A 441 -27.78 -4.20 6.86
C ARG A 441 -29.02 -4.24 5.99
N VAL A 442 -30.18 -4.24 6.63
CA VAL A 442 -31.46 -4.32 5.92
C VAL A 442 -32.17 -2.99 6.08
N SER A 443 -32.62 -2.42 4.97
CA SER A 443 -33.37 -1.17 4.93
C SER A 443 -34.60 -1.31 4.01
N TYR A 444 -35.57 -0.42 4.16
CA TYR A 444 -36.78 -0.40 3.35
C TYR A 444 -37.09 1.01 2.85
N THR A 445 -37.84 1.10 1.77
CA THR A 445 -38.21 2.36 1.15
C THR A 445 -39.35 3.06 1.88
N THR A 446 -39.21 4.37 2.02
CA THR A 446 -40.27 5.28 2.49
C THR A 446 -40.31 6.51 1.57
N LYS A 447 -41.36 7.35 1.67
CA LYS A 447 -41.39 8.66 0.97
C LYS A 447 -40.15 9.54 1.18
N LYS A 448 -39.46 9.40 2.32
CA LYS A 448 -38.27 10.18 2.69
C LYS A 448 -36.94 9.52 2.28
N GLY A 449 -36.98 8.34 1.67
CA GLY A 449 -35.80 7.55 1.33
C GLY A 449 -35.70 6.23 2.11
N TRP A 450 -34.50 5.65 2.15
CA TRP A 450 -34.19 4.40 2.84
C TRP A 450 -34.22 4.57 4.37
N VAL A 451 -34.85 3.63 5.07
CA VAL A 451 -34.87 3.55 6.53
C VAL A 451 -34.43 2.15 6.95
N ASP A 452 -33.53 2.07 7.94
CA ASP A 452 -33.00 0.80 8.42
C ASP A 452 -34.01 0.04 9.29
N PHE A 453 -34.05 -1.28 9.15
CA PHE A 453 -34.73 -2.14 10.12
C PHE A 453 -33.94 -2.17 11.43
N LYS A 454 -34.65 -2.10 12.56
CA LYS A 454 -34.02 -2.13 13.90
C LYS A 454 -33.38 -3.48 14.21
N ASN A 455 -34.08 -4.57 13.88
CA ASN A 455 -33.65 -5.94 14.10
C ASN A 455 -34.12 -6.81 12.93
N TYR A 456 -33.37 -7.87 12.64
CA TYR A 456 -33.79 -8.98 11.78
C TYR A 456 -33.34 -10.30 12.41
N SER A 457 -34.00 -11.39 12.04
CA SER A 457 -33.53 -12.74 12.32
C SER A 457 -33.44 -13.54 11.03
N VAL A 458 -32.61 -14.58 11.02
CA VAL A 458 -32.46 -15.46 9.87
C VAL A 458 -32.72 -16.89 10.32
N GLU A 459 -33.59 -17.59 9.61
CA GLU A 459 -33.84 -19.03 9.76
C GLU A 459 -33.29 -19.80 8.56
N TYR A 460 -33.11 -21.10 8.72
CA TYR A 460 -32.68 -21.99 7.64
C TYR A 460 -33.32 -23.36 7.75
N ASP A 461 -33.43 -24.04 6.61
CA ASP A 461 -33.72 -25.46 6.55
C ASP A 461 -32.78 -26.12 5.53
N GLU A 462 -31.91 -27.01 6.02
CA GLU A 462 -30.94 -27.73 5.18
C GLU A 462 -31.62 -28.76 4.26
N SER A 463 -32.74 -29.36 4.70
CA SER A 463 -33.44 -30.39 3.95
C SER A 463 -34.28 -29.82 2.81
N GLU A 464 -34.91 -28.67 3.05
CA GLU A 464 -35.69 -27.92 2.06
C GLU A 464 -34.84 -26.91 1.27
N ASN A 465 -33.53 -26.81 1.56
CA ASN A 465 -32.55 -26.00 0.84
C ASN A 465 -32.89 -24.50 0.75
N TYR A 466 -33.29 -23.89 1.87
CA TYR A 466 -33.59 -22.46 1.93
C TYR A 466 -33.00 -21.79 3.18
N PHE A 467 -32.88 -20.46 3.11
CA PHE A 467 -32.80 -19.59 4.28
C PHE A 467 -33.82 -18.46 4.16
N ALA A 468 -34.32 -17.94 5.28
CA ALA A 468 -35.28 -16.84 5.27
C ALA A 468 -34.90 -15.73 6.24
N ILE A 469 -35.09 -14.49 5.79
CA ILE A 469 -34.87 -13.27 6.56
C ILE A 469 -36.22 -12.79 7.09
N HIS A 470 -36.35 -12.71 8.41
CA HIS A 470 -37.53 -12.19 9.08
C HIS A 470 -37.31 -10.75 9.51
N LEU A 471 -38.25 -9.89 9.14
CA LEU A 471 -38.24 -8.46 9.40
C LEU A 471 -39.53 -8.09 10.11
N LEU A 472 -39.42 -7.23 11.12
CA LEU A 472 -40.55 -6.77 11.91
C LEU A 472 -40.59 -5.23 11.92
N LEU A 473 -41.73 -4.68 11.51
CA LEU A 473 -42.06 -3.27 11.70
C LEU A 473 -43.17 -3.14 12.73
N GLU A 474 -42.90 -2.39 13.78
CA GLU A 474 -43.88 -2.05 14.80
C GLU A 474 -44.78 -0.92 14.29
N ASN A 475 -45.90 -0.69 14.97
CA ASN A 475 -46.87 0.33 14.57
C ASN A 475 -46.30 1.78 14.59
N SER A 476 -45.20 2.02 15.31
CA SER A 476 -44.52 3.33 15.31
C SER A 476 -43.59 3.55 14.12
N ASP A 477 -43.23 2.49 13.40
CA ASP A 477 -42.27 2.58 12.31
C ASP A 477 -42.95 3.14 11.03
N PRO A 478 -42.22 3.91 10.19
CA PRO A 478 -42.77 4.49 8.96
C PRO A 478 -43.43 3.48 8.02
N GLU A 479 -44.32 3.98 7.16
CA GLU A 479 -44.98 3.21 6.09
C GLU A 479 -43.93 2.65 5.10
N LEU A 480 -44.06 1.38 4.69
CA LEU A 480 -43.27 0.79 3.60
C LEU A 480 -43.98 1.11 2.28
N GLU A 481 -43.40 2.01 1.50
CA GLU A 481 -44.00 2.53 0.27
C GLU A 481 -42.95 2.89 -0.78
N LEU A 482 -43.38 3.23 -1.99
CA LEU A 482 -42.48 3.56 -3.09
C LEU A 482 -41.62 4.79 -2.75
N GLY A 483 -40.30 4.63 -2.85
CA GLY A 483 -39.34 5.70 -2.59
C GLY A 483 -39.33 6.72 -3.73
N VAL A 484 -39.56 8.01 -3.41
CA VAL A 484 -39.56 9.11 -4.40
C VAL A 484 -38.28 9.95 -4.34
N GLN A 485 -37.51 9.85 -3.25
CA GLN A 485 -36.28 10.59 -3.00
C GLN A 485 -35.06 9.67 -2.90
N ILE A 486 -34.96 8.71 -3.81
CA ILE A 486 -33.85 7.74 -3.87
C ILE A 486 -33.17 7.83 -5.24
N GLN A 487 -31.91 7.40 -5.30
CA GLN A 487 -31.10 7.50 -6.52
C GLN A 487 -31.45 6.40 -7.53
N GLU A 488 -31.85 5.23 -7.03
CA GLU A 488 -32.30 4.10 -7.83
C GLU A 488 -33.72 4.31 -8.36
N GLU A 489 -33.96 4.05 -9.64
CA GLU A 489 -35.31 4.03 -10.20
C GLU A 489 -36.02 2.73 -9.82
N LEU A 490 -36.79 2.74 -8.74
CA LEU A 490 -37.58 1.60 -8.29
C LEU A 490 -39.01 1.66 -8.81
N LYS A 491 -39.59 0.51 -9.15
CA LYS A 491 -40.99 0.39 -9.56
C LYS A 491 -41.90 0.06 -8.38
N TRP A 492 -41.37 -0.64 -7.38
CA TRP A 492 -42.14 -1.12 -6.23
C TRP A 492 -41.55 -0.65 -4.91
N PRO A 493 -42.36 -0.59 -3.84
CA PRO A 493 -41.83 -0.55 -2.47
C PRO A 493 -40.85 -1.71 -2.30
N SER A 494 -39.70 -1.42 -1.71
CA SER A 494 -38.56 -2.34 -1.79
C SER A 494 -37.87 -2.50 -0.45
N VAL A 495 -37.28 -3.69 -0.27
CA VAL A 495 -36.34 -4.02 0.79
C VAL A 495 -34.95 -4.12 0.18
N LYS A 496 -33.99 -3.42 0.78
CA LYS A 496 -32.58 -3.43 0.41
C LYS A 496 -31.78 -4.21 1.45
N VAL A 497 -31.04 -5.20 1.00
CA VAL A 497 -30.17 -6.06 1.81
C VAL A 497 -28.72 -5.84 1.39
N GLU A 498 -27.93 -5.21 2.26
CA GLU A 498 -26.50 -4.94 2.06
C GLU A 498 -25.65 -5.84 2.96
N LEU A 499 -24.53 -6.33 2.43
CA LEU A 499 -23.56 -7.10 3.19
C LEU A 499 -22.77 -6.20 4.14
N ASN A 500 -22.70 -6.57 5.42
CA ASN A 500 -22.00 -5.80 6.43
C ASN A 500 -20.56 -6.29 6.62
N GLU A 501 -19.58 -5.57 6.07
CA GLU A 501 -18.15 -5.90 6.26
C GLU A 501 -17.69 -5.86 7.72
N TYR A 502 -18.36 -5.10 8.57
CA TYR A 502 -18.03 -4.98 10.00
C TYR A 502 -18.50 -6.17 10.84
N ALA A 503 -19.20 -7.13 10.22
CA ALA A 503 -19.62 -8.34 10.90
C ALA A 503 -18.41 -9.24 11.21
N PRO A 504 -18.49 -10.11 12.24
CA PRO A 504 -17.43 -11.07 12.53
C PRO A 504 -17.10 -12.00 11.36
N VAL A 505 -18.09 -12.27 10.50
CA VAL A 505 -17.95 -13.05 9.27
C VAL A 505 -18.59 -12.25 8.14
N TYR A 506 -17.81 -11.94 7.10
CA TYR A 506 -18.33 -11.29 5.92
C TYR A 506 -18.97 -12.31 4.96
N LEU A 507 -20.25 -12.11 4.64
CA LEU A 507 -21.08 -13.13 3.97
C LEU A 507 -20.78 -13.34 2.48
N TYR A 508 -20.01 -12.46 1.84
CA TYR A 508 -19.84 -12.49 0.39
C TYR A 508 -19.39 -13.86 -0.13
N SER A 509 -18.48 -14.55 0.56
CA SER A 509 -18.01 -15.88 0.13
C SER A 509 -19.08 -16.97 0.17
N PHE A 510 -20.10 -16.82 1.03
CA PHE A 510 -21.21 -17.76 1.16
C PHE A 510 -22.26 -17.57 0.06
N TRP A 511 -22.39 -16.34 -0.47
CA TRP A 511 -23.38 -15.98 -1.49
C TRP A 511 -22.79 -15.83 -2.90
N LYS A 512 -21.46 -15.69 -3.02
CA LYS A 512 -20.77 -15.64 -4.32
C LYS A 512 -21.04 -16.93 -5.09
N GLY A 513 -21.58 -16.79 -6.31
CA GLY A 513 -21.92 -17.91 -7.18
C GLY A 513 -23.13 -18.74 -6.71
N LEU A 514 -23.85 -18.32 -5.67
CA LEU A 514 -25.08 -18.97 -5.24
C LEU A 514 -26.22 -18.62 -6.19
N GLU A 515 -26.77 -19.63 -6.86
CA GLU A 515 -27.94 -19.49 -7.73
C GLU A 515 -29.23 -19.71 -6.93
N VAL A 516 -30.26 -18.95 -7.30
CA VAL A 516 -31.57 -18.91 -6.64
C VAL A 516 -32.61 -19.45 -7.62
N ASP A 517 -33.54 -20.26 -7.14
CA ASP A 517 -34.67 -20.76 -7.93
C ASP A 517 -35.88 -19.83 -7.77
N THR A 518 -36.25 -19.51 -6.53
CA THR A 518 -37.29 -18.52 -6.20
C THR A 518 -36.96 -17.70 -4.95
N ILE A 519 -37.51 -16.50 -4.85
CA ILE A 519 -37.58 -15.73 -3.61
C ILE A 519 -39.05 -15.52 -3.25
N ASP A 520 -39.49 -16.12 -2.17
CA ASP A 520 -40.86 -15.98 -1.67
C ASP A 520 -40.91 -14.86 -0.61
N ILE A 521 -41.89 -13.98 -0.75
CA ILE A 521 -42.10 -12.81 0.10
C ILE A 521 -43.46 -12.96 0.75
N ASP A 522 -43.48 -13.35 2.02
CA ASP A 522 -44.70 -13.45 2.82
C ASP A 522 -44.83 -12.25 3.75
N VAL A 523 -46.01 -11.65 3.79
CA VAL A 523 -46.33 -10.57 4.73
C VAL A 523 -47.53 -10.95 5.59
N ASN A 524 -47.42 -10.68 6.88
CA ASN A 524 -48.48 -10.81 7.87
C ASN A 524 -48.66 -9.45 8.54
N VAL A 525 -49.82 -8.82 8.34
CA VAL A 525 -50.11 -7.50 8.89
C VAL A 525 -51.30 -7.56 9.80
N GLN A 526 -51.12 -7.02 11.00
CA GLN A 526 -52.10 -7.03 12.05
C GLN A 526 -52.48 -5.59 12.46
N ARG A 527 -53.78 -5.42 12.73
CA ARG A 527 -54.39 -4.26 13.39
C ARG A 527 -54.29 -2.96 12.58
N ILE A 528 -54.60 -2.99 11.29
CA ILE A 528 -54.82 -1.79 10.48
C ILE A 528 -56.09 -1.08 10.97
N ARG A 529 -56.04 0.24 11.20
CA ARG A 529 -57.14 1.02 11.82
C ARG A 529 -57.50 2.30 11.07
N ASN A 530 -56.57 2.85 10.30
CA ASN A 530 -56.77 3.99 9.40
C ASN A 530 -57.53 3.54 8.14
N LEU A 531 -58.82 3.25 8.35
CA LEU A 531 -59.76 2.74 7.37
C LEU A 531 -60.76 3.84 6.98
N SER A 532 -61.16 3.84 5.71
CA SER A 532 -62.23 4.69 5.19
C SER A 532 -63.57 3.97 5.38
N LEU A 533 -64.24 4.28 6.49
CA LEU A 533 -65.49 3.64 6.89
C LEU A 533 -66.71 4.45 6.43
N TYR A 534 -67.67 3.80 5.78
CA TYR A 534 -68.94 4.42 5.38
C TYR A 534 -70.11 3.49 5.69
N ASN A 535 -71.22 4.02 6.20
CA ASN A 535 -72.46 3.28 6.33
C ASN A 535 -73.59 4.03 5.59
N ASN A 536 -74.84 3.64 5.83
CA ASN A 536 -76.02 4.26 5.23
C ASN A 536 -76.18 5.77 5.48
N ILE A 537 -75.56 6.31 6.55
CA ILE A 537 -75.68 7.73 6.94
C ILE A 537 -74.46 8.57 6.52
N GLY A 538 -73.40 7.95 5.98
CA GLY A 538 -72.22 8.63 5.45
C GLY A 538 -70.89 8.11 6.00
N LYS A 539 -69.87 8.96 5.99
CA LYS A 539 -68.50 8.63 6.44
C LYS A 539 -68.44 8.55 7.97
N MET A 540 -67.94 7.44 8.51
CA MET A 540 -67.72 7.23 9.93
C MET A 540 -66.33 7.73 10.35
N SER A 541 -66.20 8.15 11.61
CA SER A 541 -64.91 8.58 12.18
C SER A 541 -64.25 7.41 12.90
N PRO A 542 -63.09 6.90 12.43
CA PRO A 542 -62.35 5.86 13.13
C PRO A 542 -62.00 6.33 14.55
N GLY A 543 -62.18 5.46 15.55
CA GLY A 543 -61.85 5.74 16.96
C GLY A 543 -62.94 6.38 17.82
N LYS A 544 -64.16 6.55 17.30
CA LYS A 544 -65.36 6.85 18.10
C LYS A 544 -66.41 5.76 17.88
N SER A 545 -67.23 5.49 18.89
CA SER A 545 -68.32 4.54 18.74
C SER A 545 -69.34 5.01 17.69
N PHE A 546 -69.77 4.13 16.79
CA PHE A 546 -70.77 4.44 15.77
C PHE A 546 -71.73 3.26 15.50
N ASP A 547 -72.93 3.57 15.03
CA ASP A 547 -73.93 2.58 14.63
C ASP A 547 -73.52 1.95 13.28
N ILE A 548 -73.20 0.65 13.24
CA ILE A 548 -72.65 -0.01 12.04
C ILE A 548 -73.55 0.12 10.81
N PHE A 549 -74.87 0.06 11.03
CA PHE A 549 -75.91 0.08 9.98
C PHE A 549 -76.81 1.33 10.06
N GLY A 550 -76.38 2.35 10.80
CA GLY A 550 -77.19 3.52 11.14
C GLY A 550 -78.18 3.23 12.29
N PRO A 551 -78.98 4.24 12.68
CA PRO A 551 -79.86 4.15 13.86
C PRO A 551 -81.05 3.20 13.69
N PHE A 552 -81.38 2.83 12.44
CA PHE A 552 -82.48 1.92 12.09
C PHE A 552 -81.95 0.85 11.12
N PRO A 553 -81.36 -0.25 11.64
CA PRO A 553 -80.75 -1.29 10.82
C PRO A 553 -81.81 -2.18 10.16
N ASN A 554 -81.98 -2.04 8.84
CA ASN A 554 -82.89 -2.85 8.03
C ASN A 554 -82.09 -3.75 7.07
N VAL A 555 -82.74 -4.77 6.49
CA VAL A 555 -82.13 -5.56 5.42
C VAL A 555 -81.65 -4.65 4.28
N GLY A 556 -80.41 -4.83 3.86
CA GLY A 556 -79.72 -3.99 2.88
C GLY A 556 -78.88 -2.86 3.49
N SER A 557 -79.02 -2.56 4.79
CA SER A 557 -78.09 -1.68 5.49
C SER A 557 -76.67 -2.23 5.42
N TYR A 558 -75.68 -1.34 5.33
CA TYR A 558 -74.30 -1.75 5.08
C TYR A 558 -73.25 -1.00 5.88
N LEU A 559 -72.09 -1.63 6.03
CA LEU A 559 -70.81 -1.01 6.34
C LEU A 559 -69.85 -1.24 5.18
N MET A 560 -69.26 -0.18 4.65
CA MET A 560 -68.16 -0.21 3.71
C MET A 560 -66.85 0.08 4.42
N VAL A 561 -65.85 -0.76 4.18
CA VAL A 561 -64.48 -0.66 4.69
C VAL A 561 -63.55 -0.46 3.49
N GLY A 562 -62.92 0.72 3.41
CA GLY A 562 -62.01 1.06 2.32
C GLY A 562 -60.58 1.30 2.76
N LYS A 563 -59.63 0.74 2.02
CA LYS A 563 -58.19 1.03 2.12
C LYS A 563 -57.54 0.73 0.78
N SER A 564 -56.69 1.64 0.28
CA SER A 564 -56.04 1.45 -1.03
C SER A 564 -55.16 0.20 -1.07
N GLU A 565 -54.45 -0.06 0.02
CA GLU A 565 -53.51 -1.17 0.20
C GLU A 565 -54.11 -2.55 -0.11
N PHE A 566 -55.39 -2.76 0.22
CA PHE A 566 -56.10 -4.04 0.01
C PHE A 566 -56.31 -4.39 -1.46
N PHE A 567 -56.24 -3.40 -2.34
CA PHE A 567 -56.49 -3.57 -3.77
C PHE A 567 -55.22 -3.38 -4.60
N LYS A 568 -54.06 -3.20 -3.97
CA LYS A 568 -52.75 -3.12 -4.66
C LYS A 568 -52.04 -4.46 -4.75
N LYS A 569 -52.51 -5.46 -4.01
CA LYS A 569 -51.85 -6.76 -3.88
C LYS A 569 -52.86 -7.88 -3.81
N ARG A 570 -52.40 -9.09 -4.09
CA ARG A 570 -53.17 -10.32 -3.91
C ARG A 570 -53.02 -10.75 -2.45
N MET A 571 -54.14 -10.92 -1.75
CA MET A 571 -54.15 -11.30 -0.34
C MET A 571 -54.56 -12.76 -0.19
N ASN A 572 -53.89 -13.50 0.68
CA ASN A 572 -54.18 -14.90 0.95
C ASN A 572 -55.37 -15.00 1.90
N THR A 573 -55.38 -14.19 2.96
CA THR A 573 -56.50 -14.09 3.91
C THR A 573 -56.73 -12.64 4.29
N LEU A 574 -57.98 -12.21 4.45
CA LEU A 574 -58.34 -10.91 5.02
C LEU A 574 -59.37 -11.09 6.14
N SER A 575 -59.09 -10.54 7.32
CA SER A 575 -59.95 -10.64 8.50
C SER A 575 -60.36 -9.26 8.97
N ILE A 576 -61.67 -8.99 8.99
CA ILE A 576 -62.24 -7.74 9.53
C ILE A 576 -62.68 -7.99 10.97
N ASN A 577 -61.98 -7.36 11.91
CA ASN A 577 -62.25 -7.43 13.34
C ASN A 577 -63.18 -6.28 13.74
N LEU A 578 -64.37 -6.63 14.22
CA LEU A 578 -65.41 -5.73 14.70
C LEU A 578 -65.39 -5.69 16.23
N GLU A 579 -65.00 -4.56 16.81
CA GLU A 579 -64.97 -4.36 18.26
C GLU A 579 -66.28 -3.71 18.71
N TRP A 580 -67.08 -4.41 19.50
CA TRP A 580 -68.41 -3.98 19.89
C TRP A 580 -68.40 -3.04 21.12
N ASP A 581 -69.25 -2.01 21.09
CA ASP A 581 -69.32 -1.00 22.15
C ASP A 581 -70.12 -1.49 23.36
N SER A 582 -71.28 -2.08 23.09
CA SER A 582 -72.17 -2.65 24.09
C SER A 582 -72.98 -3.77 23.44
N LEU A 583 -72.80 -5.00 23.92
CA LEU A 583 -73.61 -6.16 23.56
C LEU A 583 -74.49 -6.55 24.77
N PRO A 584 -75.57 -7.32 24.57
CA PRO A 584 -76.28 -7.94 25.68
C PRO A 584 -75.35 -8.86 26.49
N ASP A 585 -75.22 -8.59 27.79
CA ASP A 585 -74.41 -9.38 28.74
C ASP A 585 -75.17 -10.62 29.28
N ASP A 586 -76.46 -10.74 28.95
CA ASP A 586 -77.32 -11.83 29.41
C ASP A 586 -76.79 -13.20 28.96
N PHE A 587 -76.99 -14.21 29.81
CA PHE A 587 -76.78 -15.61 29.44
C PHE A 587 -77.70 -15.98 28.26
N ASP A 588 -77.17 -16.72 27.29
CA ASP A 588 -77.76 -17.03 25.98
C ASP A 588 -77.85 -15.84 25.00
N GLY A 589 -77.34 -14.66 25.38
CA GLY A 589 -77.10 -13.53 24.48
C GLY A 589 -78.38 -12.98 23.84
N PHE A 590 -78.43 -12.96 22.50
CA PHE A 590 -79.60 -12.47 21.77
C PHE A 590 -80.84 -13.35 21.94
N GLU A 591 -80.69 -14.64 22.23
CA GLU A 591 -81.84 -15.54 22.49
C GLU A 591 -82.64 -15.05 23.70
N SER A 592 -81.95 -14.73 24.81
CA SER A 592 -82.57 -14.10 25.99
C SER A 592 -83.01 -12.66 25.73
N TYR A 593 -82.21 -11.87 25.01
CA TYR A 593 -82.54 -10.46 24.75
C TYR A 593 -83.85 -10.29 23.94
N TYR A 594 -84.12 -11.22 23.03
CA TYR A 594 -85.28 -11.20 22.13
C TYR A 594 -86.42 -12.15 22.55
N GLU A 595 -86.37 -12.81 23.71
CA GLU A 595 -87.41 -13.76 24.19
C GLU A 595 -88.85 -13.18 24.14
N GLY A 596 -89.00 -11.86 24.34
CA GLY A 596 -90.29 -11.16 24.31
C GLY A 596 -90.85 -10.84 22.92
N TYR A 597 -90.15 -11.20 21.84
CA TYR A 597 -90.58 -10.98 20.45
C TYR A 597 -91.33 -12.19 19.89
N SER A 598 -92.19 -11.98 18.88
CA SER A 598 -92.97 -13.06 18.28
C SER A 598 -92.18 -13.93 17.29
N GLU A 599 -91.02 -13.46 16.85
CA GLU A 599 -90.13 -14.13 15.90
C GLU A 599 -88.91 -14.69 16.64
N ASP A 600 -88.43 -15.86 16.23
CA ASP A 600 -87.27 -16.54 16.83
C ASP A 600 -85.96 -15.87 16.38
N ILE A 601 -85.48 -14.91 17.17
CA ILE A 601 -84.22 -14.18 16.95
C ILE A 601 -83.20 -14.66 17.98
N ASN A 602 -82.12 -15.27 17.49
CA ASN A 602 -81.03 -15.82 18.28
C ASN A 602 -79.65 -15.31 17.81
N ASN A 603 -78.58 -15.82 18.42
CA ASN A 603 -77.20 -15.40 18.15
C ASN A 603 -76.73 -15.64 16.69
N ASP A 604 -77.39 -16.52 15.94
CA ASP A 604 -77.05 -16.86 14.54
C ASP A 604 -77.96 -16.19 13.49
N SER A 605 -78.90 -15.35 13.95
CA SER A 605 -79.92 -14.75 13.10
C SER A 605 -79.37 -13.63 12.21
N PHE A 606 -78.31 -12.95 12.65
CA PHE A 606 -77.79 -11.72 12.04
C PHE A 606 -76.65 -12.02 11.06
N ASN A 607 -76.98 -12.20 9.78
CA ASN A 607 -75.97 -12.51 8.77
C ASN A 607 -75.73 -11.33 7.83
N VAL A 608 -74.47 -11.15 7.45
CA VAL A 608 -74.01 -10.16 6.46
C VAL A 608 -73.49 -10.84 5.22
N GLN A 609 -73.81 -10.27 4.06
CA GLN A 609 -73.23 -10.63 2.78
C GLN A 609 -72.06 -9.71 2.45
N VAL A 610 -70.93 -10.29 2.03
CA VAL A 610 -69.70 -9.54 1.73
C VAL A 610 -69.52 -9.39 0.22
N THR A 611 -69.22 -8.17 -0.23
CA THR A 611 -68.90 -7.85 -1.63
C THR A 611 -67.75 -6.85 -1.69
N ALA A 612 -67.02 -6.77 -2.81
CA ALA A 612 -65.94 -5.82 -3.02
C ALA A 612 -66.18 -4.96 -4.26
N LEU A 613 -65.92 -3.65 -4.18
CA LEU A 613 -66.04 -2.71 -5.28
C LEU A 613 -64.75 -2.75 -6.12
N SER A 614 -64.90 -3.13 -7.39
CA SER A 614 -63.82 -3.14 -8.37
C SER A 614 -64.38 -2.81 -9.76
N ASN A 615 -63.74 -1.88 -10.47
CA ASN A 615 -64.11 -1.44 -11.83
C ASN A 615 -65.60 -1.06 -11.99
N ASN A 616 -66.17 -0.35 -11.01
CA ASN A 616 -67.59 0.04 -10.90
C ASN A 616 -68.58 -1.10 -10.61
N TYR A 617 -68.11 -2.32 -10.39
CA TYR A 617 -68.96 -3.47 -10.05
C TYR A 617 -68.75 -3.89 -8.60
N TRP A 618 -69.84 -4.28 -7.93
CA TRP A 618 -69.77 -5.01 -6.68
C TRP A 618 -69.62 -6.50 -6.99
N LEU A 619 -68.47 -7.05 -6.62
CA LEU A 619 -68.09 -8.42 -6.88
C LEU A 619 -68.20 -9.30 -5.62
N PRO A 620 -68.58 -10.59 -5.75
CA PRO A 620 -69.03 -11.23 -6.99
C PRO A 620 -70.37 -10.66 -7.46
N THR A 621 -70.54 -10.49 -8.79
CA THR A 621 -71.80 -10.00 -9.38
C THR A 621 -72.97 -10.97 -9.16
N ASP A 622 -72.69 -12.26 -9.08
CA ASP A 622 -73.64 -13.28 -8.62
C ASP A 622 -73.65 -13.34 -7.10
N LEU A 623 -74.63 -12.69 -6.49
CA LEU A 623 -74.78 -12.62 -5.03
C LEU A 623 -74.96 -13.99 -4.36
N LYS A 624 -75.29 -15.06 -5.10
CA LYS A 624 -75.31 -16.42 -4.53
C LYS A 624 -73.92 -16.95 -4.19
N LYS A 625 -72.88 -16.39 -4.81
CA LYS A 625 -71.47 -16.71 -4.57
C LYS A 625 -70.82 -15.79 -3.54
N ALA A 626 -71.49 -14.71 -3.16
CA ALA A 626 -71.00 -13.81 -2.13
C ALA A 626 -71.10 -14.51 -0.76
N PRO A 627 -70.03 -14.53 0.05
CA PRO A 627 -70.06 -15.21 1.33
C PRO A 627 -71.04 -14.53 2.28
N ILE A 628 -71.81 -15.36 2.98
CA ILE A 628 -72.75 -14.96 4.03
C ILE A 628 -72.15 -15.40 5.35
N ILE A 629 -71.93 -14.46 6.25
CA ILE A 629 -71.19 -14.66 7.49
C ILE A 629 -72.03 -14.15 8.66
N ASN A 630 -72.06 -14.90 9.76
CA ASN A 630 -72.69 -14.44 10.99
C ASN A 630 -71.92 -13.22 11.53
N LEU A 631 -72.64 -12.14 11.84
CA LEU A 631 -72.09 -10.88 12.29
C LEU A 631 -71.53 -10.96 13.72
N PHE A 632 -72.12 -11.81 14.56
CA PHE A 632 -71.74 -11.98 15.96
C PHE A 632 -71.09 -13.34 16.17
N SER A 633 -70.21 -13.41 17.15
CA SER A 633 -69.62 -14.67 17.61
C SER A 633 -69.87 -14.85 19.09
N THR A 634 -69.82 -16.09 19.55
CA THR A 634 -70.13 -16.45 20.93
C THR A 634 -69.03 -17.29 21.58
N HIS A 635 -69.00 -17.33 22.91
CA HIS A 635 -68.19 -18.25 23.69
C HIS A 635 -69.05 -18.99 24.71
N THR A 636 -68.63 -20.20 25.08
CA THR A 636 -69.30 -20.98 26.13
C THR A 636 -69.02 -20.36 27.51
N SER A 637 -70.06 -20.13 28.28
CA SER A 637 -69.99 -19.64 29.66
C SER A 637 -70.79 -20.56 30.60
N LEU A 638 -70.62 -20.35 31.91
CA LEU A 638 -71.41 -21.01 32.94
C LEU A 638 -72.25 -19.97 33.68
N THR A 639 -73.54 -20.23 33.87
CA THR A 639 -74.39 -19.38 34.70
C THR A 639 -73.91 -19.42 36.16
N PRO A 640 -74.28 -18.46 37.03
CA PRO A 640 -73.92 -18.46 38.46
C PRO A 640 -74.33 -19.75 39.19
N GLU A 641 -75.33 -20.46 38.68
CA GLU A 641 -75.85 -21.73 39.17
C GLU A 641 -75.13 -22.97 38.59
N GLY A 642 -74.20 -22.78 37.64
CA GLY A 642 -73.35 -23.83 37.07
C GLY A 642 -73.89 -24.50 35.80
N TYR A 643 -74.93 -23.96 35.16
CA TYR A 643 -75.44 -24.48 33.88
C TYR A 643 -74.60 -23.96 32.71
N LYS A 644 -74.45 -24.79 31.65
CA LYS A 644 -73.80 -24.35 30.41
C LYS A 644 -74.70 -23.35 29.68
N SER A 645 -74.14 -22.21 29.33
CA SER A 645 -74.78 -21.16 28.53
C SER A 645 -73.78 -20.61 27.50
N VAL A 646 -74.22 -19.67 26.70
CA VAL A 646 -73.45 -19.02 25.65
C VAL A 646 -73.55 -17.50 25.82
N GLN A 647 -72.45 -16.78 25.67
CA GLN A 647 -72.43 -15.31 25.70
C GLN A 647 -71.78 -14.77 24.43
N LEU A 648 -72.14 -13.54 24.06
CA LEU A 648 -71.59 -12.85 22.90
C LEU A 648 -70.14 -12.41 23.17
N ASN A 649 -69.31 -12.47 22.14
CA ASN A 649 -67.93 -11.97 22.21
C ASN A 649 -67.89 -10.47 21.93
N ASP A 650 -67.13 -9.74 22.74
CA ASP A 650 -66.85 -8.31 22.54
C ASP A 650 -66.19 -7.98 21.19
N ILE A 651 -65.57 -8.98 20.55
CA ILE A 651 -64.97 -8.86 19.23
C ILE A 651 -65.52 -9.97 18.35
N SER A 652 -65.97 -9.61 17.15
CA SER A 652 -66.35 -10.57 16.11
C SER A 652 -65.44 -10.42 14.91
N THR A 653 -64.92 -11.54 14.41
CA THR A 653 -63.97 -11.57 13.27
C THR A 653 -64.65 -12.15 12.05
N ILE A 654 -64.73 -11.34 10.99
CA ILE A 654 -65.19 -11.76 9.67
C ILE A 654 -63.97 -12.16 8.86
N GLN A 655 -63.72 -13.46 8.74
CA GLN A 655 -62.59 -14.00 7.99
C GLN A 655 -62.98 -14.28 6.53
N LEU A 656 -62.20 -13.75 5.59
CA LEU A 656 -62.33 -13.93 4.15
C LEU A 656 -61.08 -14.69 3.66
N SER A 657 -61.17 -16.01 3.60
CA SER A 657 -60.06 -16.89 3.18
C SER A 657 -59.85 -16.95 1.66
N GLU A 658 -60.81 -16.49 0.86
CA GLU A 658 -60.79 -16.56 -0.61
C GLU A 658 -61.09 -15.19 -1.22
N PHE A 659 -60.57 -14.11 -0.63
CA PHE A 659 -60.87 -12.74 -1.08
C PHE A 659 -60.53 -12.50 -2.57
N ASN A 660 -59.45 -13.11 -3.07
CA ASN A 660 -59.07 -13.01 -4.48
C ASN A 660 -60.10 -13.68 -5.42
N GLU A 661 -60.88 -14.66 -4.95
CA GLU A 661 -61.90 -15.33 -5.77
C GLU A 661 -63.12 -14.44 -6.04
N PHE A 662 -63.24 -13.30 -5.35
CA PHE A 662 -64.27 -12.31 -5.67
C PHE A 662 -64.04 -11.74 -7.09
N GLY A 663 -62.82 -11.83 -7.64
CA GLY A 663 -62.48 -11.33 -8.97
C GLY A 663 -62.17 -9.83 -9.00
N ALA A 664 -61.86 -9.23 -7.84
CA ALA A 664 -61.41 -7.84 -7.76
C ALA A 664 -60.04 -7.70 -8.45
N THR A 665 -59.91 -6.73 -9.36
CA THR A 665 -58.64 -6.45 -10.03
C THR A 665 -57.74 -5.56 -9.18
N GLN A 666 -56.43 -5.71 -9.34
CA GLN A 666 -55.46 -4.83 -8.68
C GLN A 666 -55.50 -3.42 -9.30
N ASP A 667 -55.44 -2.40 -8.46
CA ASP A 667 -55.43 -0.98 -8.85
C ASP A 667 -54.35 -0.23 -8.05
N PHE A 668 -53.21 -0.01 -8.70
CA PHE A 668 -52.03 0.63 -8.10
C PHE A 668 -52.19 2.15 -7.92
N GLU A 669 -53.15 2.77 -8.62
CA GLU A 669 -53.36 4.23 -8.63
C GLU A 669 -54.20 4.72 -7.44
N LEU A 670 -54.81 3.80 -6.68
CA LEU A 670 -55.59 4.15 -5.49
C LEU A 670 -54.76 4.91 -4.45
N LYS A 671 -55.30 5.99 -3.91
CA LYS A 671 -54.66 6.83 -2.88
C LYS A 671 -55.53 6.94 -1.64
N ASP A 672 -54.93 6.68 -0.48
CA ASP A 672 -55.58 6.90 0.80
C ASP A 672 -55.55 8.39 1.21
N PRO A 673 -56.54 8.88 1.99
CA PRO A 673 -57.75 8.17 2.39
C PRO A 673 -58.75 8.06 1.24
N LEU A 674 -59.33 6.87 1.06
CA LEU A 674 -60.34 6.64 0.03
C LEU A 674 -61.62 7.45 0.29
N LYS A 675 -62.13 8.07 -0.76
CA LYS A 675 -63.42 8.78 -0.76
C LYS A 675 -64.45 7.95 -1.53
N TYR A 676 -65.65 7.84 -0.96
CA TYR A 676 -66.79 7.21 -1.62
C TYR A 676 -67.67 8.29 -2.24
N GLU A 677 -67.54 8.47 -3.55
CA GLU A 677 -68.27 9.43 -4.39
C GLU A 677 -68.85 8.68 -5.61
N VAL A 678 -69.69 9.35 -6.41
CA VAL A 678 -70.32 8.74 -7.60
C VAL A 678 -69.29 8.25 -8.63
N SER A 679 -68.09 8.84 -8.63
CA SER A 679 -66.98 8.47 -9.50
C SER A 679 -66.08 7.35 -8.95
N THR A 680 -66.34 6.84 -7.74
CA THR A 680 -65.50 5.81 -7.11
C THR A 680 -65.66 4.47 -7.83
N GLN A 681 -64.58 3.97 -8.41
CA GLN A 681 -64.60 2.75 -9.23
C GLN A 681 -64.17 1.49 -8.45
N SER A 682 -63.26 1.62 -7.48
CA SER A 682 -62.64 0.51 -6.76
C SER A 682 -62.30 0.91 -5.31
N GLY A 683 -61.97 -0.08 -4.46
CA GLY A 683 -61.27 0.17 -3.19
C GLY A 683 -62.07 -0.05 -1.90
N PHE A 684 -63.30 -0.56 -1.98
CA PHE A 684 -64.18 -0.75 -0.82
C PHE A 684 -64.69 -2.19 -0.69
N ILE A 685 -64.70 -2.73 0.52
CA ILE A 685 -65.38 -3.98 0.88
C ILE A 685 -66.67 -3.62 1.60
N LYS A 686 -67.82 -4.16 1.17
CA LYS A 686 -69.14 -3.88 1.71
C LYS A 686 -69.72 -5.10 2.41
N LEU A 687 -70.08 -4.91 3.68
CA LEU A 687 -70.83 -5.83 4.53
C LEU A 687 -72.30 -5.39 4.53
N SER A 688 -73.19 -6.15 3.89
CA SER A 688 -74.62 -5.83 3.80
C SER A 688 -75.45 -6.78 4.65
N LEU A 689 -76.29 -6.26 5.55
CA LEU A 689 -77.21 -7.06 6.38
C LEU A 689 -78.25 -7.76 5.49
N VAL A 690 -78.31 -9.10 5.54
CA VAL A 690 -79.24 -9.90 4.71
C VAL A 690 -80.31 -10.63 5.51
N THR A 691 -80.00 -11.07 6.73
CA THR A 691 -80.97 -11.70 7.65
C THR A 691 -80.81 -11.14 9.06
N PRO A 692 -81.88 -11.11 9.87
CA PRO A 692 -83.24 -11.54 9.56
C PRO A 692 -84.06 -10.47 8.82
N LYS A 693 -85.22 -10.83 8.27
CA LYS A 693 -86.04 -9.95 7.40
C LYS A 693 -86.43 -8.61 8.05
N TYR A 694 -86.60 -8.63 9.37
CA TYR A 694 -87.03 -7.46 10.16
C TYR A 694 -85.85 -6.71 10.80
N GLY A 695 -84.62 -6.94 10.33
CA GLY A 695 -83.41 -6.33 10.88
C GLY A 695 -83.23 -6.67 12.36
N PHE A 696 -82.98 -5.67 13.21
CA PHE A 696 -82.85 -5.87 14.66
C PHE A 696 -84.17 -5.71 15.44
N GLY A 697 -85.31 -5.85 14.75
CA GLY A 697 -86.64 -5.88 15.39
C GLY A 697 -87.33 -4.52 15.51
N ASN A 698 -86.85 -3.46 14.86
CA ASN A 698 -87.48 -2.13 14.93
C ASN A 698 -88.93 -2.11 14.42
N ASP A 699 -89.19 -2.80 13.30
CA ASP A 699 -90.53 -2.92 12.72
C ASP A 699 -91.45 -3.80 13.59
N LEU A 700 -90.89 -4.80 14.28
CA LEU A 700 -91.63 -5.69 15.18
C LEU A 700 -91.98 -4.99 16.49
N TYR A 701 -91.02 -4.30 17.10
CA TYR A 701 -91.15 -3.68 18.42
C TYR A 701 -92.34 -2.71 18.50
N GLN A 702 -92.52 -1.83 17.51
CA GLN A 702 -93.63 -0.87 17.55
C GLN A 702 -95.00 -1.57 17.50
N LYS A 703 -95.13 -2.61 16.68
CA LYS A 703 -96.36 -3.39 16.54
C LYS A 703 -96.64 -4.20 17.82
N GLU A 704 -95.65 -4.94 18.30
CA GLU A 704 -95.77 -5.82 19.46
C GLU A 704 -95.94 -5.05 20.76
N TYR A 705 -95.24 -3.92 20.93
CA TYR A 705 -95.40 -3.06 22.10
C TYR A 705 -96.83 -2.52 22.22
N VAL A 706 -97.46 -2.09 21.10
CA VAL A 706 -98.85 -1.61 21.08
C VAL A 706 -99.84 -2.74 21.35
N GLU A 707 -99.62 -3.92 20.76
CA GLU A 707 -100.46 -5.11 21.00
C GLU A 707 -100.39 -5.56 22.46
N ILE A 708 -99.18 -5.65 23.04
CA ILE A 708 -98.95 -6.03 24.43
C ILE A 708 -99.45 -4.95 25.40
N ALA A 709 -99.26 -3.66 25.11
CA ALA A 709 -99.83 -2.57 25.92
C ALA A 709 -101.36 -2.62 25.95
N THR A 710 -101.99 -2.88 24.79
CA THR A 710 -103.44 -3.01 24.67
C THR A 710 -103.96 -4.26 25.39
N HIS A 711 -103.22 -5.38 25.30
CA HIS A 711 -103.52 -6.62 26.03
C HIS A 711 -103.40 -6.43 27.54
N ASN A 712 -102.30 -5.85 28.01
CA ASN A 712 -102.01 -5.61 29.43
C ASN A 712 -102.98 -4.59 30.05
N ALA A 713 -103.40 -3.57 29.29
CA ALA A 713 -104.43 -2.62 29.71
C ALA A 713 -105.81 -3.28 29.86
N LYS A 714 -106.14 -4.29 29.03
CA LYS A 714 -107.38 -5.05 29.12
C LYS A 714 -107.33 -6.15 30.18
N ASN A 715 -106.15 -6.71 30.47
CA ASN A 715 -105.96 -7.89 31.33
C ASN A 715 -104.94 -7.64 32.46
N PRO A 716 -105.26 -6.82 33.48
CA PRO A 716 -104.32 -6.43 34.53
C PRO A 716 -103.87 -7.58 35.45
N LYS A 717 -104.55 -8.74 35.44
CA LYS A 717 -104.18 -9.93 36.23
C LYS A 717 -103.24 -10.91 35.50
N SER A 718 -103.03 -10.73 34.19
CA SER A 718 -102.21 -11.61 33.34
C SER A 718 -101.43 -10.76 32.35
N GLN A 719 -100.51 -9.95 32.87
CA GLN A 719 -99.67 -9.10 32.05
C GLN A 719 -98.59 -9.92 31.35
N ILE A 720 -98.38 -9.63 30.06
CA ILE A 720 -97.29 -10.17 29.26
C ILE A 720 -96.12 -9.18 29.36
N PRO A 721 -94.86 -9.63 29.57
CA PRO A 721 -93.71 -8.73 29.58
C PRO A 721 -93.60 -7.98 28.25
N TYR A 722 -93.19 -6.71 28.30
CA TYR A 722 -92.94 -5.93 27.08
C TYR A 722 -91.66 -6.43 26.40
N PRO A 723 -91.61 -6.44 25.05
CA PRO A 723 -90.37 -6.74 24.33
C PRO A 723 -89.30 -5.72 24.72
N ASN A 724 -88.04 -6.17 24.75
CA ASN A 724 -86.89 -5.26 24.91
C ASN A 724 -86.81 -4.30 23.73
N LYS A 725 -86.19 -3.12 23.91
CA LYS A 725 -86.01 -2.19 22.78
C LYS A 725 -85.16 -2.86 21.70
N PRO A 726 -85.38 -2.55 20.40
CA PRO A 726 -84.56 -3.08 19.31
C PRO A 726 -83.09 -2.78 19.57
N PHE A 727 -82.24 -3.80 19.44
CA PHE A 727 -80.81 -3.62 19.59
C PHE A 727 -80.25 -2.79 18.43
N VAL A 728 -79.46 -1.76 18.73
CA VAL A 728 -78.75 -0.99 17.70
C VAL A 728 -77.26 -1.33 17.80
N PRO A 729 -76.73 -2.12 16.85
CA PRO A 729 -75.34 -2.57 16.90
C PRO A 729 -74.36 -1.40 16.77
N LYS A 730 -73.53 -1.22 17.78
CA LYS A 730 -72.51 -0.16 17.86
C LYS A 730 -71.11 -0.73 17.93
N LEU A 731 -70.21 -0.18 17.12
CA LEU A 731 -68.80 -0.54 17.11
C LEU A 731 -67.95 0.53 17.79
N LYS A 732 -67.08 0.12 18.74
CA LYS A 732 -65.97 0.95 19.27
C LYS A 732 -64.90 1.19 18.21
N GLY A 733 -64.66 0.18 17.38
CA GLY A 733 -63.58 0.20 16.42
C GLY A 733 -63.71 -0.91 15.37
N VAL A 734 -63.03 -0.69 14.25
CA VAL A 734 -62.84 -1.69 13.21
C VAL A 734 -61.34 -1.80 12.97
N SER A 735 -60.83 -3.02 12.89
CA SER A 735 -59.48 -3.26 12.44
C SER A 735 -59.41 -4.39 11.42
N VAL A 736 -58.37 -4.39 10.61
CA VAL A 736 -58.16 -5.42 9.59
C VAL A 736 -56.80 -6.07 9.79
N ASP A 737 -56.81 -7.40 9.76
CA ASP A 737 -55.62 -8.24 9.66
C ASP A 737 -55.60 -8.91 8.29
N TYR A 738 -54.44 -9.08 7.67
CA TYR A 738 -54.34 -9.83 6.42
C TYR A 738 -52.99 -10.53 6.28
N THR A 739 -52.96 -11.53 5.41
CA THR A 739 -51.73 -12.12 4.91
C THR A 739 -51.68 -11.99 3.38
N ALA A 740 -50.49 -11.79 2.83
CA ALA A 740 -50.26 -11.73 1.39
C ALA A 740 -48.90 -12.34 1.06
N SER A 741 -48.77 -12.90 -0.13
CA SER A 741 -47.52 -13.51 -0.60
C SER A 741 -47.23 -13.16 -2.04
N ASP A 742 -45.95 -13.04 -2.38
CA ASP A 742 -45.44 -12.92 -3.75
C ASP A 742 -44.24 -13.83 -3.93
N SER A 743 -43.95 -14.25 -5.17
CA SER A 743 -42.81 -15.11 -5.47
C SER A 743 -42.08 -14.62 -6.72
N LEU A 744 -40.80 -14.30 -6.56
CA LEU A 744 -39.91 -13.95 -7.66
C LEU A 744 -39.26 -15.23 -8.18
N VAL A 745 -39.53 -15.55 -9.44
CA VAL A 745 -39.04 -16.78 -10.08
C VAL A 745 -37.83 -16.47 -10.96
N PHE A 746 -36.71 -17.16 -10.71
CA PHE A 746 -35.44 -16.99 -11.43
C PHE A 746 -35.23 -18.05 -12.54
N ASN A 747 -36.14 -19.02 -12.64
CA ASN A 747 -36.10 -20.06 -13.67
C ASN A 747 -37.19 -19.85 -14.74
N GLU A 748 -36.78 -19.68 -16.01
CA GLU A 748 -37.68 -19.50 -17.16
C GLU A 748 -38.60 -20.71 -17.43
N GLU A 749 -38.23 -21.92 -16.99
CA GLU A 749 -39.11 -23.09 -17.12
C GLU A 749 -40.30 -23.03 -16.14
N LEU A 750 -40.12 -22.38 -14.99
CA LEU A 750 -41.15 -22.17 -13.96
C LEU A 750 -42.02 -20.93 -14.25
N SER A 751 -41.54 -19.97 -15.05
CA SER A 751 -42.26 -18.72 -15.36
C SER A 751 -43.38 -18.84 -16.39
N LYS A 752 -43.50 -19.98 -17.09
CA LYS A 752 -44.53 -20.19 -18.13
C LYS A 752 -45.97 -20.29 -17.61
N ASN A 753 -46.17 -20.33 -16.29
CA ASN A 753 -47.48 -20.53 -15.65
C ASN A 753 -48.06 -19.29 -14.94
N SER A 754 -47.40 -18.12 -14.97
CA SER A 754 -47.87 -16.92 -14.25
C SER A 754 -48.57 -15.89 -15.15
N ILE A 755 -49.75 -15.45 -14.71
CA ILE A 755 -50.68 -14.53 -15.42
C ILE A 755 -50.27 -13.06 -15.21
N SER A 756 -50.33 -12.29 -16.31
CA SER A 756 -50.20 -10.82 -16.49
C SER A 756 -48.86 -10.16 -16.12
N ALA A 757 -48.30 -9.41 -17.07
CA ALA A 757 -47.05 -8.63 -16.93
C ALA A 757 -47.19 -7.39 -16.01
N GLU A 758 -48.41 -6.94 -15.72
CA GLU A 758 -48.69 -5.82 -14.82
C GLU A 758 -48.70 -6.32 -13.37
N GLY A 759 -47.60 -6.09 -12.63
CA GLY A 759 -47.49 -6.45 -11.21
C GLY A 759 -46.37 -7.43 -10.84
N SER A 760 -45.47 -7.79 -11.78
CA SER A 760 -44.29 -8.61 -11.44
C SER A 760 -43.30 -7.83 -10.59
N GLY A 761 -42.83 -8.41 -9.49
CA GLY A 761 -41.76 -7.81 -8.69
C GLY A 761 -40.42 -7.73 -9.43
N GLU A 762 -39.48 -7.01 -8.83
CA GLU A 762 -38.15 -6.72 -9.37
C GLU A 762 -37.06 -7.19 -8.43
N PHE A 763 -35.95 -7.65 -9.02
CA PHE A 763 -34.74 -8.02 -8.28
C PHE A 763 -33.54 -7.32 -8.89
N ILE A 764 -32.74 -6.67 -8.05
CA ILE A 764 -31.64 -5.81 -8.47
C ILE A 764 -30.41 -6.14 -7.62
N HIS A 765 -29.26 -6.35 -8.23
CA HIS A 765 -27.99 -6.45 -7.49
C HIS A 765 -27.45 -5.07 -7.14
N ILE A 766 -26.90 -4.96 -5.95
CA ILE A 766 -26.08 -3.82 -5.54
C ILE A 766 -24.63 -4.21 -5.80
N THR A 767 -23.98 -3.44 -6.66
CA THR A 767 -22.57 -3.58 -6.99
C THR A 767 -21.81 -2.35 -6.47
N PRO A 768 -20.48 -2.44 -6.34
CA PRO A 768 -19.66 -1.29 -5.93
C PRO A 768 -19.75 -0.11 -6.92
N PHE A 769 -20.21 -0.36 -8.15
CA PHE A 769 -20.30 0.63 -9.23
C PHE A 769 -21.72 1.15 -9.47
N GLY A 770 -22.69 0.75 -8.65
CA GLY A 770 -24.10 1.08 -8.79
C GLY A 770 -24.97 -0.16 -8.80
N VAL A 771 -26.17 -0.05 -9.35
CA VAL A 771 -27.13 -1.15 -9.38
C VAL A 771 -27.15 -1.87 -10.73
N GLU A 772 -27.43 -3.16 -10.70
CA GLU A 772 -27.59 -4.00 -11.88
C GLU A 772 -28.92 -4.74 -11.81
N GLU A 773 -29.79 -4.53 -12.80
CA GLU A 773 -31.09 -5.19 -12.86
C GLU A 773 -30.91 -6.68 -13.17
N VAL A 774 -31.61 -7.55 -12.42
CA VAL A 774 -31.53 -9.01 -12.55
C VAL A 774 -32.86 -9.58 -13.03
N ILE A 775 -33.97 -9.12 -12.46
CA ILE A 775 -35.33 -9.46 -12.90
C ILE A 775 -36.08 -8.17 -13.21
N ILE A 776 -36.58 -8.05 -14.44
CA ILE A 776 -37.39 -6.91 -14.89
C ILE A 776 -38.56 -7.43 -15.72
N ASN A 777 -39.79 -7.07 -15.37
CA ASN A 777 -41.00 -7.41 -16.14
C ASN A 777 -41.04 -8.91 -16.52
N GLN A 778 -40.69 -9.79 -15.57
CA GLN A 778 -40.60 -11.26 -15.73
C GLN A 778 -39.44 -11.78 -16.61
N ASN A 779 -38.57 -10.92 -17.15
CA ASN A 779 -37.33 -11.37 -17.80
C ASN A 779 -36.24 -11.57 -16.77
N VAL A 780 -35.63 -12.76 -16.76
CA VAL A 780 -34.53 -13.10 -15.86
C VAL A 780 -33.20 -12.95 -16.61
N LEU A 781 -32.38 -11.99 -16.21
CA LEU A 781 -31.06 -11.73 -16.80
C LEU A 781 -29.95 -12.55 -16.13
N LYS A 782 -30.07 -12.80 -14.82
CA LYS A 782 -29.13 -13.58 -14.02
C LYS A 782 -29.86 -14.40 -12.96
N ARG A 783 -29.22 -15.45 -12.46
CA ARG A 783 -29.77 -16.36 -11.43
C ARG A 783 -29.07 -16.25 -10.07
N THR A 784 -28.04 -15.42 -9.94
CA THR A 784 -27.25 -15.36 -8.71
C THR A 784 -27.89 -14.45 -7.67
N LEU A 785 -27.72 -14.76 -6.37
CA LEU A 785 -28.25 -13.96 -5.27
C LEU A 785 -27.57 -12.57 -5.16
N VAL A 786 -26.25 -12.54 -5.34
CA VAL A 786 -25.43 -11.32 -5.39
C VAL A 786 -24.60 -11.28 -6.66
N CYS A 787 -24.01 -10.12 -6.97
CA CYS A 787 -23.10 -10.00 -8.11
C CYS A 787 -21.85 -10.87 -7.90
N ASN A 788 -21.47 -11.59 -8.95
CA ASN A 788 -20.38 -12.56 -8.89
C ASN A 788 -19.07 -11.98 -9.45
N TYR A 789 -18.11 -11.70 -8.56
CA TYR A 789 -16.73 -11.35 -8.89
C TYR A 789 -15.81 -12.55 -8.66
N GLU A 790 -15.28 -13.12 -9.73
CA GLU A 790 -14.46 -14.34 -9.68
C GLU A 790 -13.02 -14.11 -9.20
N GLN A 791 -12.44 -12.99 -9.61
CA GLN A 791 -11.03 -12.63 -9.42
C GLN A 791 -10.77 -11.92 -8.08
N GLU A 792 -9.51 -11.93 -7.62
CA GLU A 792 -9.07 -11.30 -6.37
C GLU A 792 -9.02 -9.77 -6.49
N GLY A 793 -8.58 -9.24 -7.64
CA GLY A 793 -8.38 -7.81 -7.84
C GLY A 793 -8.76 -7.33 -9.25
N TYR A 794 -9.30 -6.12 -9.33
CA TYR A 794 -9.82 -5.49 -10.54
C TYR A 794 -9.35 -4.04 -10.70
N LEU A 795 -9.11 -3.66 -11.95
CA LEU A 795 -8.84 -2.30 -12.41
C LEU A 795 -9.81 -1.92 -13.52
N PHE A 796 -10.50 -0.80 -13.37
CA PHE A 796 -11.50 -0.29 -14.30
C PHE A 796 -11.01 1.02 -14.92
N LEU A 797 -11.06 1.11 -16.24
CA LEU A 797 -10.71 2.29 -17.01
C LEU A 797 -11.95 2.76 -17.78
N GLY A 798 -12.39 3.99 -17.55
CA GLY A 798 -13.47 4.64 -18.29
C GLY A 798 -12.91 5.66 -19.28
N LEU A 799 -13.02 5.36 -20.58
CA LEU A 799 -12.48 6.18 -21.66
C LEU A 799 -13.60 6.93 -22.40
N LYS A 800 -13.39 8.20 -22.70
CA LYS A 800 -14.28 9.03 -23.52
C LYS A 800 -13.72 9.20 -24.92
N GLY A 801 -14.59 9.22 -25.93
CA GLY A 801 -14.22 9.52 -27.32
C GLY A 801 -14.20 8.32 -28.27
N ILE A 802 -14.35 7.09 -27.77
CA ILE A 802 -14.38 5.86 -28.57
C ILE A 802 -15.82 5.63 -29.08
N LYS A 803 -15.98 5.50 -30.40
CA LYS A 803 -17.30 5.33 -31.05
C LYS A 803 -17.40 4.12 -31.99
N ASN A 804 -16.27 3.72 -32.57
CA ASN A 804 -16.16 2.65 -33.56
C ASN A 804 -15.04 1.69 -33.16
N ASN A 805 -14.80 0.64 -33.94
CA ASN A 805 -13.59 -0.17 -33.80
C ASN A 805 -12.36 0.74 -33.97
N THR A 806 -11.54 0.86 -32.92
CA THR A 806 -10.38 1.74 -32.92
C THR A 806 -9.16 1.05 -32.32
N THR A 807 -8.02 1.19 -32.99
CA THR A 807 -6.74 0.74 -32.45
C THR A 807 -6.13 1.84 -31.59
N ILE A 808 -5.93 1.60 -30.30
CA ILE A 808 -5.35 2.56 -29.38
C ILE A 808 -4.03 2.05 -28.82
N SER A 809 -3.11 2.98 -28.57
CA SER A 809 -1.83 2.70 -27.90
C SER A 809 -1.81 3.39 -26.54
N VAL A 810 -1.66 2.60 -25.48
CA VAL A 810 -1.70 3.06 -24.09
C VAL A 810 -0.40 2.72 -23.40
N PHE A 811 0.30 3.73 -22.87
CA PHE A 811 1.47 3.52 -22.03
C PHE A 811 1.06 3.43 -20.56
N PHE A 812 1.28 2.26 -19.97
CA PHE A 812 1.15 2.05 -18.52
C PHE A 812 2.51 2.33 -17.88
N HIS A 813 2.60 3.46 -17.17
CA HIS A 813 3.77 3.80 -16.37
C HIS A 813 3.61 3.19 -14.99
N LEU A 814 4.37 2.12 -14.73
CA LEU A 814 4.28 1.31 -13.52
C LEU A 814 5.56 1.47 -12.68
N LEU A 815 5.41 1.64 -11.37
CA LEU A 815 6.50 1.54 -10.39
C LEU A 815 6.82 0.07 -10.19
N GLN A 816 7.96 -0.39 -10.74
CA GLN A 816 8.37 -1.79 -10.72
C GLN A 816 8.25 -2.43 -9.33
N SER A 817 7.61 -3.60 -9.25
CA SER A 817 7.35 -4.30 -8.00
C SER A 817 8.65 -4.70 -7.32
N SER A 818 8.88 -4.25 -6.09
CA SER A 818 10.06 -4.57 -5.27
C SER A 818 9.99 -5.98 -4.66
N THR A 819 9.21 -6.88 -5.26
CA THR A 819 8.96 -8.22 -4.72
C THR A 819 9.60 -9.27 -5.61
N GLY A 820 10.35 -10.20 -5.02
CA GLY A 820 10.87 -11.38 -5.74
C GLY A 820 9.79 -12.41 -6.08
N VAL A 821 8.51 -12.04 -6.01
CA VAL A 821 7.37 -12.93 -6.27
C VAL A 821 7.17 -13.02 -7.77
N LYS A 822 7.16 -14.25 -8.29
CA LYS A 822 6.92 -14.51 -9.71
C LYS A 822 5.43 -14.33 -10.02
N ILE A 823 5.10 -13.23 -10.70
CA ILE A 823 3.78 -12.98 -11.28
C ILE A 823 3.69 -13.75 -12.61
N ASN A 824 2.56 -14.42 -12.87
CA ASN A 824 2.33 -15.06 -14.15
C ASN A 824 1.95 -14.00 -15.18
N ARG A 825 2.54 -14.02 -16.38
CA ARG A 825 2.23 -13.01 -17.41
C ARG A 825 0.84 -13.17 -17.99
N SER A 826 0.30 -14.39 -17.93
CA SER A 826 -0.98 -14.77 -18.51
C SER A 826 -2.13 -14.73 -17.51
N SER A 827 -1.92 -14.25 -16.27
CA SER A 827 -2.97 -14.24 -15.24
C SER A 827 -3.94 -13.06 -15.36
N LEU A 828 -3.66 -12.10 -16.26
CA LEU A 828 -4.55 -10.96 -16.46
C LEU A 828 -5.67 -11.32 -17.43
N THR A 829 -6.91 -11.17 -16.96
CA THR A 829 -8.10 -11.24 -17.80
C THR A 829 -8.52 -9.83 -18.18
N TRP A 830 -8.75 -9.61 -19.46
CA TRP A 830 -9.13 -8.32 -20.01
C TRP A 830 -10.55 -8.40 -20.55
N GLU A 831 -11.38 -7.43 -20.17
CA GLU A 831 -12.78 -7.39 -20.57
C GLU A 831 -13.20 -5.97 -20.94
N TYR A 832 -14.24 -5.85 -21.75
CA TYR A 832 -14.90 -4.58 -22.04
C TYR A 832 -16.40 -4.69 -21.76
N PHE A 833 -17.03 -3.55 -21.48
CA PHE A 833 -18.46 -3.53 -21.16
C PHE A 833 -19.32 -3.39 -22.41
N GLN A 834 -20.27 -4.31 -22.60
CA GLN A 834 -21.23 -4.30 -23.71
C GLN A 834 -22.60 -4.79 -23.25
N THR A 835 -23.64 -3.97 -23.42
CA THR A 835 -25.05 -4.36 -23.18
C THR A 835 -25.27 -5.01 -21.81
N ASN A 836 -24.96 -4.27 -20.73
CA ASN A 836 -25.10 -4.71 -19.34
C ASN A 836 -24.33 -5.99 -18.96
N ARG A 837 -23.25 -6.32 -19.68
CA ARG A 837 -22.35 -7.40 -19.30
C ARG A 837 -20.90 -7.08 -19.64
N TRP A 838 -20.00 -7.72 -18.89
CA TRP A 838 -18.58 -7.76 -19.22
C TRP A 838 -18.32 -8.88 -20.21
N VAL A 839 -17.58 -8.58 -21.27
CA VAL A 839 -17.21 -9.51 -22.33
C VAL A 839 -15.69 -9.55 -22.40
N GLU A 840 -15.11 -10.74 -22.38
CA GLU A 840 -13.67 -10.95 -22.51
C GLU A 840 -13.18 -10.54 -23.90
N PHE A 841 -11.98 -9.96 -23.97
CA PHE A 841 -11.34 -9.65 -25.24
C PHE A 841 -10.95 -10.95 -25.97
N GLU A 842 -11.21 -11.02 -27.28
CA GLU A 842 -10.84 -12.16 -28.11
C GLU A 842 -9.33 -12.22 -28.39
N GLU A 843 -8.84 -13.40 -28.77
CA GLU A 843 -7.46 -13.58 -29.25
C GLU A 843 -7.20 -12.70 -30.48
N GLY A 844 -6.53 -11.57 -30.28
CA GLY A 844 -6.22 -10.57 -31.30
C GLY A 844 -6.65 -9.15 -30.95
N ASN A 845 -7.49 -8.95 -29.93
CA ASN A 845 -7.80 -7.61 -29.45
C ASN A 845 -6.62 -6.95 -28.71
N ILE A 846 -5.79 -7.73 -28.03
CA ILE A 846 -4.50 -7.25 -27.51
C ILE A 846 -3.46 -7.52 -28.60
N ILE A 847 -3.12 -6.49 -29.37
CA ILE A 847 -2.21 -6.59 -30.52
C ILE A 847 -0.77 -6.80 -30.02
N SER A 848 -0.38 -6.06 -28.98
CA SER A 848 0.91 -6.21 -28.34
C SER A 848 0.85 -5.76 -26.87
N ASP A 849 1.55 -6.47 -25.99
CA ASP A 849 1.74 -6.10 -24.58
C ASP A 849 3.23 -6.07 -24.24
N GLU A 850 3.80 -4.87 -24.09
CA GLU A 850 5.19 -4.69 -23.65
C GLU A 850 5.36 -4.68 -22.12
N THR A 851 4.27 -4.62 -21.36
CA THR A 851 4.29 -4.63 -19.89
C THR A 851 4.58 -6.02 -19.31
N GLY A 852 4.40 -7.06 -20.13
CA GLY A 852 4.58 -8.46 -19.74
C GLY A 852 3.60 -8.89 -18.66
N GLY A 853 2.32 -8.52 -18.79
CA GLY A 853 1.30 -8.75 -17.77
C GLY A 853 1.44 -7.83 -16.56
N PHE A 854 1.60 -6.51 -16.79
CA PHE A 854 1.77 -5.49 -15.74
C PHE A 854 2.96 -5.72 -14.79
N VAL A 855 4.04 -6.36 -15.24
CA VAL A 855 5.25 -6.55 -14.41
C VAL A 855 6.18 -5.34 -14.49
N LYS A 856 6.20 -4.65 -15.64
CA LYS A 856 7.01 -3.46 -15.90
C LYS A 856 6.25 -2.41 -16.69
N SER A 857 6.77 -1.18 -16.71
CA SER A 857 6.24 -0.14 -17.59
C SER A 857 6.35 -0.54 -19.06
N GLY A 858 5.31 -0.26 -19.85
CA GLY A 858 5.27 -0.65 -21.26
C GLY A 858 4.04 -0.12 -21.99
N ILE A 859 4.09 -0.15 -23.31
CA ILE A 859 2.95 0.17 -24.17
C ILE A 859 2.13 -1.11 -24.39
N ILE A 860 0.81 -0.99 -24.28
CA ILE A 860 -0.14 -2.00 -24.76
C ILE A 860 -0.94 -1.41 -25.90
N GLU A 861 -1.03 -2.16 -27.00
CA GLU A 861 -1.86 -1.82 -28.16
C GLU A 861 -3.13 -2.64 -28.16
N PHE A 862 -4.27 -1.96 -28.12
CA PHE A 862 -5.59 -2.56 -28.11
C PHE A 862 -6.31 -2.29 -29.43
N LEU A 863 -6.97 -3.30 -29.97
CA LEU A 863 -8.10 -3.13 -30.88
C LEU A 863 -9.38 -3.15 -30.06
N LEU A 864 -9.96 -1.98 -29.82
CA LEU A 864 -11.22 -1.85 -29.09
C LEU A 864 -12.38 -2.10 -30.05
N PRO A 865 -13.28 -3.08 -29.79
CA PRO A 865 -14.47 -3.30 -30.60
C PRO A 865 -15.51 -2.19 -30.41
N LYS A 866 -16.40 -2.03 -31.40
CA LYS A 866 -17.56 -1.16 -31.31
C LYS A 866 -18.59 -1.78 -30.38
N VAL A 867 -19.05 -1.00 -29.41
CA VAL A 867 -20.07 -1.41 -28.43
C VAL A 867 -21.37 -0.63 -28.64
N GLU A 868 -22.51 -1.30 -28.49
CA GLU A 868 -23.84 -0.69 -28.61
C GLU A 868 -24.38 -0.17 -27.26
N GLY A 869 -23.92 -0.77 -26.15
CA GLY A 869 -24.22 -0.35 -24.78
C GLY A 869 -22.98 0.22 -24.11
N VAL A 870 -22.90 1.55 -24.02
CA VAL A 870 -21.84 2.26 -23.31
C VAL A 870 -22.33 2.50 -21.88
N GLY A 871 -21.55 2.13 -20.85
CA GLY A 871 -21.94 2.37 -19.45
C GLY A 871 -22.16 3.86 -19.19
N GLN A 872 -23.32 4.21 -18.61
CA GLN A 872 -23.61 5.59 -18.21
C GLN A 872 -23.17 5.81 -16.76
N LYS A 873 -22.33 6.82 -16.55
CA LYS A 873 -21.98 7.34 -15.22
C LYS A 873 -22.07 8.87 -15.29
N ASP A 874 -22.79 9.49 -14.36
CA ASP A 874 -23.06 10.94 -14.35
C ASP A 874 -23.53 11.51 -15.70
N HIS A 875 -24.45 10.82 -16.39
CA HIS A 875 -24.98 11.19 -17.72
C HIS A 875 -23.93 11.22 -18.86
N GLN A 876 -22.70 10.72 -18.64
CA GLN A 876 -21.68 10.58 -19.67
C GLN A 876 -21.55 9.12 -20.11
N LYS A 877 -21.45 8.90 -21.43
CA LYS A 877 -21.20 7.59 -22.04
C LYS A 877 -19.69 7.33 -22.09
N LEU A 878 -19.21 6.37 -21.29
CA LEU A 878 -17.80 5.97 -21.23
C LEU A 878 -17.58 4.53 -21.72
N TYR A 879 -16.55 4.33 -22.54
CA TYR A 879 -16.08 2.99 -22.90
C TYR A 879 -15.31 2.40 -21.72
N TRP A 880 -15.79 1.30 -21.17
CA TRP A 880 -15.20 0.68 -19.99
C TRP A 880 -14.34 -0.52 -20.37
N ILE A 881 -13.11 -0.53 -19.84
CA ILE A 881 -12.20 -1.67 -19.86
C ILE A 881 -12.01 -2.13 -18.41
N ARG A 882 -12.12 -3.43 -18.17
CA ARG A 882 -11.83 -4.07 -16.89
C ARG A 882 -10.66 -5.03 -17.05
N ILE A 883 -9.72 -4.95 -16.11
CA ILE A 883 -8.53 -5.78 -16.05
C ILE A 883 -8.57 -6.46 -14.70
N SER A 884 -8.34 -7.76 -14.65
CA SER A 884 -8.48 -8.52 -13.41
C SER A 884 -7.43 -9.62 -13.26
N THR A 885 -7.12 -9.99 -12.01
CA THR A 885 -6.13 -11.02 -11.68
C THR A 885 -6.69 -12.02 -10.67
N VAL A 886 -6.44 -13.30 -10.91
CA VAL A 886 -6.92 -14.42 -10.07
C VAL A 886 -6.27 -14.42 -8.70
N ASP A 887 -4.95 -14.17 -8.67
CA ASP A 887 -4.15 -14.19 -7.45
C ASP A 887 -3.11 -13.06 -7.44
N LYS A 888 -2.51 -12.85 -6.26
CA LYS A 888 -1.35 -11.98 -6.03
C LYS A 888 -1.59 -10.52 -6.41
N ALA A 889 -2.82 -10.03 -6.33
CA ALA A 889 -3.17 -8.63 -6.60
C ALA A 889 -2.25 -7.63 -5.87
N ALA A 890 -1.89 -7.94 -4.62
CA ALA A 890 -1.01 -7.15 -3.77
C ALA A 890 0.47 -7.06 -4.23
N PHE A 891 0.90 -7.90 -5.18
CA PHE A 891 2.28 -7.95 -5.66
C PHE A 891 2.48 -7.23 -6.99
N TYR A 892 1.40 -6.82 -7.66
CA TYR A 892 1.51 -6.00 -8.86
C TYR A 892 2.06 -4.60 -8.53
N PRO A 893 2.81 -4.00 -9.47
CA PRO A 893 3.37 -2.66 -9.31
C PRO A 893 2.32 -1.56 -9.14
N LYS A 894 2.73 -0.42 -8.56
CA LYS A 894 1.86 0.77 -8.50
C LYS A 894 1.79 1.44 -9.87
N ILE A 895 0.68 2.10 -10.17
CA ILE A 895 0.50 2.90 -11.38
C ILE A 895 0.99 4.32 -11.10
N LYS A 896 2.04 4.77 -11.80
CA LYS A 896 2.50 6.17 -11.80
C LYS A 896 1.72 7.05 -12.77
N GLY A 897 1.14 6.45 -13.81
CA GLY A 897 0.31 7.14 -14.79
C GLY A 897 -0.10 6.25 -15.95
N ILE A 898 -1.20 6.63 -16.62
CA ILE A 898 -1.70 5.97 -17.82
C ILE A 898 -1.79 7.04 -18.91
N TYR A 899 -1.08 6.84 -20.02
CA TYR A 899 -0.97 7.83 -21.09
C TYR A 899 -1.48 7.26 -22.40
N LEU A 900 -2.52 7.89 -22.94
CA LEU A 900 -3.15 7.51 -24.22
C LEU A 900 -2.36 8.09 -25.41
N ASN A 901 -2.48 7.47 -26.59
CA ASN A 901 -1.74 7.84 -27.82
C ASN A 901 -0.22 7.81 -27.62
N ALA A 902 0.29 6.77 -26.97
CA ALA A 902 1.71 6.67 -26.67
C ALA A 902 2.52 6.00 -27.78
N VAL A 903 3.76 6.42 -28.00
CA VAL A 903 4.72 5.79 -28.91
C VAL A 903 6.15 5.95 -28.37
N LYS A 904 7.03 5.00 -28.72
CA LYS A 904 8.46 5.11 -28.46
C LYS A 904 9.12 6.14 -29.38
N ALA A 905 10.06 6.90 -28.83
CA ALA A 905 10.90 7.82 -29.56
C ALA A 905 12.38 7.66 -29.17
N THR A 906 13.26 7.66 -30.17
CA THR A 906 14.71 7.49 -29.98
C THR A 906 15.45 8.81 -30.29
N CYS A 907 16.45 9.16 -29.48
CA CYS A 907 17.29 10.32 -29.69
C CYS A 907 18.14 10.15 -30.96
N ILE A 908 18.19 11.17 -31.81
CA ILE A 908 18.95 11.12 -33.07
C ILE A 908 20.22 11.98 -33.04
N SER A 909 20.52 12.62 -31.92
CA SER A 909 21.74 13.42 -31.79
C SER A 909 22.99 12.53 -31.78
N GLN A 910 23.99 12.92 -32.57
CA GLN A 910 25.33 12.32 -32.57
C GLN A 910 26.37 13.17 -31.82
N ASP A 911 25.93 14.26 -31.19
CA ASP A 911 26.80 15.10 -30.36
C ASP A 911 27.25 14.32 -29.12
N GLU A 912 28.56 14.18 -28.91
CA GLU A 912 29.16 13.49 -27.76
C GLU A 912 28.73 14.11 -26.42
N THR A 913 28.35 15.39 -26.43
CA THR A 913 27.82 16.08 -25.23
C THR A 913 26.38 15.69 -24.89
N ILE A 914 25.66 15.03 -25.80
CA ILE A 914 24.24 14.63 -25.66
C ILE A 914 24.08 13.10 -25.66
N ILE A 915 24.81 12.39 -26.52
CA ILE A 915 24.62 10.95 -26.73
C ILE A 915 24.75 10.17 -25.42
N GLY A 916 23.80 9.28 -25.16
CA GLY A 916 23.75 8.49 -23.93
C GLY A 916 23.30 9.23 -22.67
N LYS A 917 23.11 10.55 -22.68
CA LYS A 917 22.60 11.30 -21.53
C LYS A 917 21.08 11.19 -21.41
N GLU A 918 20.62 10.94 -20.19
CA GLU A 918 19.21 10.87 -19.87
C GLU A 918 18.54 12.24 -19.94
N VAL A 919 17.58 12.38 -20.84
CA VAL A 919 16.72 13.55 -21.00
C VAL A 919 15.57 13.46 -19.98
N PRO A 920 15.47 14.41 -19.03
CA PRO A 920 14.45 14.38 -17.98
C PRO A 920 13.03 14.32 -18.53
N ALA A 921 12.11 13.72 -17.77
CA ALA A 921 10.68 13.74 -18.08
C ALA A 921 10.17 15.18 -18.33
N ASN A 922 9.16 15.31 -19.19
CA ASN A 922 8.56 16.58 -19.63
C ASN A 922 9.49 17.52 -20.43
N SER A 923 10.63 17.06 -20.92
CA SER A 923 11.53 17.88 -21.76
C SER A 923 11.01 18.01 -23.20
N ILE A 924 10.51 16.92 -23.79
CA ILE A 924 9.89 16.95 -25.12
C ILE A 924 8.45 17.49 -25.00
N LYS A 925 8.20 18.66 -25.60
CA LYS A 925 6.92 19.37 -25.47
C LYS A 925 6.18 19.61 -26.79
N LYS A 926 6.89 19.49 -27.93
CA LYS A 926 6.33 19.77 -29.26
C LYS A 926 7.04 18.97 -30.34
N ILE A 927 6.38 18.86 -31.48
CA ILE A 927 6.97 18.42 -32.74
C ILE A 927 7.92 19.53 -33.25
N ALA A 928 9.03 19.15 -33.88
CA ALA A 928 10.00 20.11 -34.43
C ALA A 928 9.44 20.89 -35.63
N GLY A 929 8.55 20.27 -36.42
CA GLY A 929 7.77 20.92 -37.49
C GLY A 929 6.39 21.42 -37.04
N ASN A 930 5.58 21.88 -38.00
CA ASN A 930 4.20 22.31 -37.76
C ASN A 930 3.23 21.11 -37.88
N SER A 931 2.40 20.91 -36.86
CA SER A 931 1.20 20.07 -36.94
C SER A 931 0.03 20.87 -36.40
N SER A 932 -1.01 21.07 -37.24
CA SER A 932 -2.23 21.78 -36.87
C SER A 932 -3.13 20.99 -35.93
N ASP A 933 -2.96 19.67 -35.87
CA ASP A 933 -3.93 18.77 -35.26
C ASP A 933 -3.60 18.47 -33.79
N ILE A 934 -2.34 18.66 -33.41
CA ILE A 934 -1.78 18.24 -32.13
C ILE A 934 -1.78 19.43 -31.17
N LYS A 935 -2.50 19.27 -30.07
CA LYS A 935 -2.58 20.25 -28.99
C LYS A 935 -1.31 20.24 -28.14
N LYS A 936 -0.79 19.05 -27.81
CA LYS A 936 0.34 18.88 -26.91
C LYS A 936 1.08 17.57 -27.17
N VAL A 937 2.41 17.61 -27.06
CA VAL A 937 3.26 16.42 -26.93
C VAL A 937 3.75 16.37 -25.50
N ASN A 938 3.71 15.18 -24.90
CA ASN A 938 4.18 14.98 -23.54
C ASN A 938 5.15 13.79 -23.47
N GLN A 939 6.20 13.93 -22.66
CA GLN A 939 7.17 12.89 -22.35
C GLN A 939 7.00 12.47 -20.89
N PRO A 940 6.20 11.43 -20.59
CA PRO A 940 5.88 11.05 -19.22
C PRO A 940 7.07 10.53 -18.41
N VAL A 941 8.12 10.01 -19.06
CA VAL A 941 9.26 9.35 -18.41
C VAL A 941 10.59 9.92 -18.86
N THR A 942 11.59 9.86 -17.98
CA THR A 942 12.98 10.15 -18.34
C THR A 942 13.44 9.18 -19.42
N SER A 943 14.21 9.67 -20.40
CA SER A 943 14.75 8.80 -21.43
C SER A 943 15.76 7.83 -20.83
N HIS A 944 15.76 6.58 -21.27
CA HIS A 944 16.58 5.50 -20.72
C HIS A 944 17.32 4.74 -21.82
N GLY A 945 18.12 3.74 -21.44
CA GLY A 945 18.81 2.83 -22.38
C GLY A 945 20.01 3.44 -23.12
N GLY A 946 20.29 4.73 -22.88
CA GLY A 946 21.47 5.40 -23.41
C GLY A 946 22.74 4.92 -22.74
N VAL A 947 23.84 4.95 -23.50
CA VAL A 947 25.17 4.65 -22.99
C VAL A 947 26.06 5.80 -23.39
N LEU A 948 26.74 6.42 -22.43
CA LEU A 948 27.70 7.48 -22.72
C LEU A 948 28.81 6.95 -23.62
N GLY A 949 29.41 7.86 -24.40
CA GLY A 949 30.67 7.58 -25.06
C GLY A 949 31.71 7.13 -24.03
N GLU A 950 32.49 6.13 -24.40
CA GLU A 950 33.52 5.58 -23.52
C GLU A 950 34.63 6.62 -23.30
N SER A 951 34.96 6.91 -22.03
CA SER A 951 36.09 7.78 -21.71
C SER A 951 37.41 7.09 -22.02
N GLU A 952 38.50 7.85 -22.09
CA GLU A 952 39.83 7.27 -22.36
C GLU A 952 40.22 6.22 -21.30
N ASP A 953 39.93 6.51 -20.02
CA ASP A 953 40.22 5.60 -18.90
C ASP A 953 39.37 4.32 -18.96
N GLN A 954 38.09 4.46 -19.32
CA GLN A 954 37.19 3.32 -19.52
C GLN A 954 37.65 2.45 -20.70
N PHE A 955 38.12 3.07 -21.78
CA PHE A 955 38.70 2.37 -22.92
C PHE A 955 39.90 1.52 -22.51
N TYR A 956 40.85 2.09 -21.78
CA TYR A 956 42.01 1.33 -21.31
C TYR A 956 41.61 0.18 -20.40
N GLN A 957 40.67 0.41 -19.49
CA GLN A 957 40.14 -0.62 -18.61
C GLN A 957 39.46 -1.75 -19.40
N ASN A 958 38.53 -1.43 -20.30
CA ASN A 958 37.77 -2.42 -21.06
C ASN A 958 38.67 -3.26 -21.97
N VAL A 959 39.66 -2.64 -22.63
CA VAL A 959 40.63 -3.39 -23.45
C VAL A 959 41.50 -4.31 -22.58
N SER A 960 41.95 -3.83 -21.42
CA SER A 960 42.73 -4.65 -20.46
C SER A 960 41.94 -5.85 -19.95
N GLU A 961 40.69 -5.64 -19.51
CA GLU A 961 39.79 -6.71 -19.10
C GLU A 961 39.55 -7.70 -20.25
N ARG A 962 39.25 -7.18 -21.45
CA ARG A 962 38.99 -7.98 -22.65
C ARG A 962 40.15 -8.89 -23.02
N ILE A 963 41.39 -8.43 -22.90
CA ILE A 963 42.59 -9.23 -23.16
C ILE A 963 42.73 -10.36 -22.12
N ARG A 964 42.36 -10.12 -20.87
CA ARG A 964 42.41 -11.11 -19.78
C ARG A 964 41.35 -12.20 -19.94
N HIS A 965 40.07 -11.83 -19.99
CA HIS A 965 38.98 -12.82 -20.03
C HIS A 965 38.68 -13.34 -21.44
N LYS A 966 39.12 -12.65 -22.50
CA LYS A 966 38.93 -13.05 -23.92
C LYS A 966 37.48 -13.38 -24.28
N SER A 967 36.53 -12.71 -23.64
CA SER A 967 35.07 -13.00 -23.75
C SER A 967 34.67 -14.43 -23.36
N ARG A 968 35.37 -15.03 -22.40
CA ARG A 968 35.04 -16.33 -21.82
C ARG A 968 34.84 -16.18 -20.32
N ALA A 969 33.75 -16.76 -19.82
CA ALA A 969 33.40 -16.77 -18.40
C ALA A 969 33.97 -18.06 -17.77
N VAL A 970 35.21 -18.01 -17.28
CA VAL A 970 35.93 -19.18 -16.74
C VAL A 970 36.06 -19.09 -15.23
N THR A 971 36.62 -17.99 -14.72
CA THR A 971 36.84 -17.74 -13.29
C THR A 971 35.72 -16.89 -12.70
N LEU A 972 35.61 -16.82 -11.37
CA LEU A 972 34.66 -15.94 -10.68
C LEU A 972 34.80 -14.47 -11.13
N TRP A 973 36.04 -14.02 -11.37
CA TRP A 973 36.34 -12.67 -11.83
C TRP A 973 35.80 -12.42 -13.25
N ASP A 974 35.96 -13.39 -14.17
CA ASP A 974 35.49 -13.24 -15.55
C ASP A 974 33.96 -13.09 -15.62
N HIS A 975 33.23 -13.86 -14.80
CA HIS A 975 31.76 -13.78 -14.73
C HIS A 975 31.29 -12.40 -14.25
N GLU A 976 31.91 -11.89 -13.18
CA GLU A 976 31.58 -10.57 -12.62
C GLU A 976 31.83 -9.45 -13.63
N ARG A 977 32.98 -9.46 -14.33
CA ARG A 977 33.34 -8.40 -15.28
C ARG A 977 32.53 -8.44 -16.56
N LEU A 978 32.25 -9.63 -17.09
CA LEU A 978 31.41 -9.76 -18.29
C LEU A 978 29.99 -9.23 -18.07
N ILE A 979 29.39 -9.46 -16.90
CA ILE A 979 28.09 -8.88 -16.57
C ILE A 979 28.19 -7.35 -16.47
N LEU A 980 29.14 -6.84 -15.68
CA LEU A 980 29.29 -5.39 -15.49
C LEU A 980 29.63 -4.63 -16.78
N GLU A 981 30.29 -5.27 -17.76
CA GLU A 981 30.57 -4.72 -19.08
C GLU A 981 29.31 -4.65 -19.97
N ASN A 982 28.48 -5.70 -19.96
CA ASN A 982 27.38 -5.84 -20.93
C ASN A 982 26.01 -5.35 -20.41
N PHE A 983 25.85 -5.24 -19.09
CA PHE A 983 24.60 -4.84 -18.43
C PHE A 983 24.83 -3.58 -17.60
N ASN A 984 24.56 -2.42 -18.21
CA ASN A 984 24.85 -1.13 -17.60
C ASN A 984 24.00 -0.81 -16.37
N ASP A 985 22.83 -1.40 -16.30
CA ASP A 985 21.86 -1.36 -15.21
C ASP A 985 22.29 -2.16 -13.97
N VAL A 986 23.40 -2.89 -14.03
CA VAL A 986 23.98 -3.63 -12.89
C VAL A 986 25.08 -2.82 -12.22
N ARG A 987 24.92 -2.56 -10.92
CA ARG A 987 25.89 -1.82 -10.10
C ARG A 987 26.87 -2.72 -9.37
N VAL A 988 26.39 -3.84 -8.82
CA VAL A 988 27.21 -4.80 -8.07
C VAL A 988 26.97 -6.21 -8.55
N VAL A 989 28.04 -6.99 -8.71
CA VAL A 989 27.97 -8.42 -9.02
C VAL A 989 28.84 -9.21 -8.06
N LYS A 990 28.31 -10.31 -7.52
CA LYS A 990 29.09 -11.31 -6.79
C LYS A 990 28.89 -12.67 -7.41
N CYS A 991 29.98 -13.31 -7.81
CA CYS A 991 29.96 -14.70 -8.25
C CYS A 991 30.42 -15.62 -7.12
N THR A 992 29.68 -16.70 -6.89
CA THR A 992 29.98 -17.71 -5.86
C THR A 992 29.60 -19.11 -6.33
N ASN A 993 30.30 -20.13 -5.82
CA ASN A 993 29.94 -21.53 -5.99
C ASN A 993 29.47 -22.18 -4.67
N PHE A 994 29.10 -21.37 -3.68
CA PHE A 994 28.62 -21.86 -2.39
C PHE A 994 27.12 -22.17 -2.38
N ASP A 995 26.72 -23.18 -1.59
CA ASP A 995 25.34 -23.50 -1.23
C ASP A 995 24.83 -22.65 -0.04
N GLN A 996 23.65 -22.98 0.52
CA GLN A 996 23.07 -22.26 1.66
C GLN A 996 23.95 -22.34 2.92
N ASP A 997 24.70 -23.43 3.08
CA ASP A 997 25.55 -23.71 4.25
C ASP A 997 27.00 -23.22 4.06
N PHE A 998 27.25 -22.38 3.05
CA PHE A 998 28.59 -21.90 2.66
C PHE A 998 29.56 -23.04 2.26
N LYS A 999 29.05 -24.18 1.80
CA LYS A 999 29.88 -25.27 1.26
C LYS A 999 30.03 -25.13 -0.24
N SER A 1000 31.24 -25.37 -0.73
CA SER A 1000 31.56 -25.23 -2.15
C SER A 1000 30.98 -26.40 -2.93
N VAL A 1001 30.14 -26.10 -3.94
CA VAL A 1001 29.50 -27.09 -4.81
C VAL A 1001 30.16 -27.04 -6.19
N PRO A 1002 30.78 -28.13 -6.66
CA PRO A 1002 31.32 -28.22 -8.02
C PRO A 1002 30.24 -27.97 -9.08
N SER A 1003 30.66 -27.42 -10.23
CA SER A 1003 29.81 -27.09 -11.39
C SER A 1003 28.72 -26.05 -11.19
N GLN A 1004 28.38 -25.66 -9.96
CA GLN A 1004 27.41 -24.59 -9.71
C GLN A 1004 28.09 -23.22 -9.70
N VAL A 1005 27.53 -22.29 -10.47
CA VAL A 1005 27.96 -20.90 -10.50
C VAL A 1005 26.75 -20.02 -10.26
N LYS A 1006 26.70 -19.39 -9.08
CA LYS A 1006 25.63 -18.47 -8.72
C LYS A 1006 26.14 -17.04 -8.80
N LEU A 1007 25.53 -16.24 -9.66
CA LEU A 1007 25.73 -14.80 -9.74
C LEU A 1007 24.61 -14.09 -9.00
N ILE A 1008 25.01 -13.23 -8.08
CA ILE A 1008 24.12 -12.32 -7.39
C ILE A 1008 24.34 -10.94 -8.00
N VAL A 1009 23.28 -10.37 -8.54
CA VAL A 1009 23.32 -9.08 -9.24
C VAL A 1009 22.48 -8.06 -8.48
N LEU A 1010 22.99 -6.83 -8.37
CA LEU A 1010 22.31 -5.70 -7.76
C LEU A 1010 22.14 -4.59 -8.78
N SER A 1011 20.93 -4.06 -8.89
CA SER A 1011 20.61 -2.97 -9.81
C SER A 1011 21.27 -1.65 -9.42
N ASP A 1012 21.58 -0.82 -10.41
CA ASP A 1012 22.01 0.57 -10.23
C ASP A 1012 20.91 1.47 -9.69
N ALA A 1013 19.64 1.09 -9.92
CA ALA A 1013 18.49 1.74 -9.30
C ALA A 1013 18.23 1.29 -7.85
N TRP A 1014 19.11 0.48 -7.24
CA TRP A 1014 18.94 0.04 -5.86
C TRP A 1014 19.09 1.20 -4.86
N SER A 1015 18.04 1.42 -4.05
CA SER A 1015 18.04 2.30 -2.89
C SER A 1015 17.53 1.55 -1.64
N ASN A 1016 17.76 2.12 -0.45
CA ASN A 1016 17.25 1.55 0.81
C ASN A 1016 15.71 1.46 0.83
N ASP A 1017 15.04 2.41 0.19
CA ASP A 1017 13.58 2.52 0.14
C ASP A 1017 12.95 1.63 -0.95
N GLU A 1018 13.43 1.70 -2.19
CA GLU A 1018 12.78 1.05 -3.33
C GLU A 1018 13.33 -0.36 -3.61
N ARG A 1019 14.57 -0.65 -3.19
CA ARG A 1019 15.22 -1.98 -3.28
C ARG A 1019 15.00 -2.66 -4.63
N HIS A 1020 15.44 -1.98 -5.68
CA HIS A 1020 15.17 -2.36 -7.06
C HIS A 1020 15.76 -3.73 -7.43
N TYR A 1021 14.90 -4.74 -7.51
CA TYR A 1021 15.25 -6.08 -7.97
C TYR A 1021 15.12 -6.19 -9.49
N PHE A 1022 15.99 -6.98 -10.12
CA PHE A 1022 15.80 -7.34 -11.52
C PHE A 1022 14.60 -8.27 -11.66
N ASP A 1023 13.80 -8.08 -12.70
CA ASP A 1023 12.77 -9.04 -13.06
C ASP A 1023 13.39 -10.38 -13.56
N VAL A 1024 12.56 -11.42 -13.59
CA VAL A 1024 13.01 -12.76 -13.98
C VAL A 1024 13.52 -12.80 -15.43
N ASP A 1025 12.93 -12.01 -16.34
CA ASP A 1025 13.39 -11.93 -17.73
C ASP A 1025 14.81 -11.40 -17.82
N ARG A 1026 15.10 -10.32 -17.08
CA ARG A 1026 16.40 -9.68 -17.09
C ARG A 1026 17.47 -10.59 -16.49
N LEU A 1027 17.13 -11.30 -15.41
CA LEU A 1027 17.99 -12.34 -14.84
C LEU A 1027 18.24 -13.49 -15.83
N ASP A 1028 17.21 -13.93 -16.55
CA ASP A 1028 17.32 -14.98 -17.57
C ASP A 1028 18.15 -14.52 -18.78
N GLN A 1029 18.03 -13.26 -19.21
CA GLN A 1029 18.89 -12.67 -20.23
C GLN A 1029 20.36 -12.68 -19.81
N MET A 1030 20.66 -12.29 -18.58
CA MET A 1030 22.02 -12.37 -18.01
C MET A 1030 22.53 -13.81 -17.94
N LYS A 1031 21.67 -14.75 -17.53
CA LYS A 1031 21.99 -16.18 -17.49
C LYS A 1031 22.31 -16.71 -18.88
N MET A 1032 21.45 -16.49 -19.87
CA MET A 1032 21.63 -16.94 -21.25
C MET A 1032 22.89 -16.34 -21.88
N PHE A 1033 23.15 -15.05 -21.61
CA PHE A 1033 24.38 -14.39 -22.01
C PHE A 1033 25.60 -15.12 -21.45
N LEU A 1034 25.67 -15.33 -20.14
CA LEU A 1034 26.80 -16.02 -19.52
C LEU A 1034 26.95 -17.47 -19.97
N GLN A 1035 25.85 -18.20 -20.14
CA GLN A 1035 25.89 -19.59 -20.60
C GLN A 1035 26.54 -19.70 -21.99
N LYS A 1036 26.30 -18.72 -22.88
CA LYS A 1036 26.94 -18.64 -24.21
C LYS A 1036 28.45 -18.40 -24.12
N HIS A 1037 28.91 -17.76 -23.05
CA HIS A 1037 30.32 -17.40 -22.82
C HIS A 1037 31.06 -18.37 -21.88
N SER A 1038 30.36 -19.31 -21.25
CA SER A 1038 30.93 -20.29 -20.32
C SER A 1038 31.00 -21.70 -20.91
N SER A 1039 31.48 -22.64 -20.11
CA SER A 1039 31.49 -24.07 -20.43
C SER A 1039 30.09 -24.67 -20.36
N SER A 1040 29.78 -25.65 -21.20
CA SER A 1040 28.52 -26.42 -21.12
C SER A 1040 28.36 -27.20 -19.81
N PHE A 1041 29.46 -27.41 -19.08
CA PHE A 1041 29.46 -28.09 -17.77
C PHE A 1041 29.15 -27.16 -16.59
N ALA A 1042 29.07 -25.84 -16.79
CA ALA A 1042 28.72 -24.88 -15.76
C ALA A 1042 27.18 -24.72 -15.66
N ASP A 1043 26.62 -24.96 -14.48
CA ASP A 1043 25.24 -24.64 -14.13
C ASP A 1043 25.17 -23.21 -13.57
N ILE A 1044 24.87 -22.26 -14.46
CA ILE A 1044 24.82 -20.84 -14.12
C ILE A 1044 23.42 -20.46 -13.63
N LYS A 1045 23.36 -19.84 -12.45
CA LYS A 1045 22.15 -19.22 -11.89
C LYS A 1045 22.40 -17.76 -11.61
N VAL A 1046 21.58 -16.88 -12.16
CA VAL A 1046 21.62 -15.45 -11.86
C VAL A 1046 20.42 -15.12 -10.98
N VAL A 1047 20.66 -14.49 -9.83
CA VAL A 1047 19.64 -14.24 -8.81
C VAL A 1047 19.77 -12.84 -8.23
N ASN A 1048 18.65 -12.31 -7.76
CA ASN A 1048 18.62 -11.16 -6.87
C ASN A 1048 19.17 -11.54 -5.47
N PRO A 1049 19.73 -10.58 -4.72
CA PRO A 1049 20.16 -10.82 -3.35
C PRO A 1049 18.96 -11.02 -2.41
N LYS A 1050 19.14 -11.85 -1.38
CA LYS A 1050 18.16 -11.98 -0.29
C LYS A 1050 18.43 -10.92 0.77
N VAL A 1051 17.48 -10.02 1.02
CA VAL A 1051 17.65 -9.00 2.07
C VAL A 1051 17.42 -9.60 3.45
N GLU A 1052 18.34 -9.32 4.35
CA GLU A 1052 18.25 -9.56 5.79
C GLU A 1052 18.27 -8.20 6.49
N TYR A 1053 17.36 -7.97 7.43
CA TYR A 1053 17.09 -6.64 7.98
C TYR A 1053 17.92 -6.37 9.23
N LEU A 1054 18.39 -5.13 9.34
CA LEU A 1054 19.07 -4.59 10.53
C LEU A 1054 18.23 -3.47 11.14
N LEU A 1055 17.85 -3.64 12.40
CA LEU A 1055 17.17 -2.62 13.21
C LEU A 1055 18.10 -2.18 14.35
N ALA A 1056 18.54 -0.93 14.32
CA ALA A 1056 19.32 -0.36 15.42
C ALA A 1056 18.39 0.13 16.54
N ASN A 1057 18.70 -0.27 17.77
CA ASN A 1057 18.15 0.33 18.98
C ASN A 1057 19.22 1.22 19.62
N CYS A 1058 18.97 2.53 19.66
CA CYS A 1058 19.94 3.54 20.08
C CYS A 1058 19.34 4.45 21.17
N VAL A 1059 20.07 4.63 22.27
CA VAL A 1059 19.78 5.64 23.30
C VAL A 1059 20.85 6.72 23.21
N VAL A 1060 20.44 7.95 22.90
CA VAL A 1060 21.33 9.05 22.53
C VAL A 1060 21.09 10.30 23.37
N GLU A 1061 22.16 11.01 23.70
CA GLU A 1061 22.15 12.35 24.27
C GLU A 1061 22.61 13.32 23.17
N PHE A 1062 21.75 14.28 22.80
CA PHE A 1062 22.07 15.33 21.83
C PHE A 1062 22.69 16.55 22.52
N LYS A 1063 23.45 17.35 21.76
CA LYS A 1063 23.99 18.60 22.28
C LYS A 1063 22.87 19.61 22.61
N PRO A 1064 23.08 20.55 23.56
CA PRO A 1064 22.02 21.37 24.18
C PRO A 1064 21.29 22.35 23.26
N GLU A 1065 21.71 22.47 22.00
CA GLU A 1065 21.28 23.54 21.08
C GLU A 1065 19.95 23.24 20.37
N ASP A 1066 19.37 22.04 20.53
CA ASP A 1066 18.04 21.69 19.98
C ASP A 1066 17.33 20.57 20.77
N ASN A 1067 16.00 20.67 20.89
CA ASN A 1067 15.15 19.70 21.57
C ASN A 1067 14.78 18.50 20.66
N GLY A 1068 15.80 17.80 20.17
CA GLY A 1068 15.76 16.40 19.71
C GLY A 1068 14.95 16.04 18.46
N GLY A 1069 13.83 16.70 18.13
CA GLY A 1069 12.93 16.26 17.06
C GLY A 1069 13.57 16.20 15.67
N TYR A 1070 14.26 17.27 15.27
CA TYR A 1070 15.00 17.30 14.00
C TYR A 1070 16.18 16.30 14.01
N TYR A 1071 16.96 16.28 15.09
CA TYR A 1071 18.12 15.40 15.21
C TYR A 1071 17.78 13.92 15.35
N LEU A 1072 16.58 13.56 15.81
CA LEU A 1072 16.08 12.18 15.79
C LEU A 1072 15.91 11.68 14.36
N ASN A 1073 15.27 12.49 13.50
CA ASN A 1073 15.09 12.15 12.09
C ASN A 1073 16.44 12.09 11.36
N LEU A 1074 17.31 13.09 11.57
CA LEU A 1074 18.65 13.11 10.98
C LEU A 1074 19.52 11.94 11.45
N LEU A 1075 19.40 11.54 12.73
CA LEU A 1075 20.10 10.37 13.25
C LEU A 1075 19.57 9.07 12.65
N ASN A 1076 18.26 8.95 12.43
CA ASN A 1076 17.68 7.81 11.72
C ASN A 1076 18.24 7.69 10.30
N GLU A 1077 18.34 8.81 9.57
CA GLU A 1077 18.95 8.87 8.24
C GLU A 1077 20.42 8.45 8.30
N ASN A 1078 21.22 9.01 9.21
CA ASN A 1078 22.63 8.68 9.34
C ASN A 1078 22.88 7.21 9.74
N ILE A 1079 22.04 6.61 10.61
CA ILE A 1079 22.12 5.17 10.93
C ILE A 1079 21.76 4.34 9.70
N SER A 1080 20.68 4.69 9.01
CA SER A 1080 20.24 3.99 7.79
C SER A 1080 21.30 4.06 6.70
N ASP A 1081 21.93 5.21 6.53
CA ASP A 1081 23.01 5.41 5.58
C ASP A 1081 24.23 4.60 6.00
N PHE A 1082 24.68 4.59 7.25
CA PHE A 1082 25.82 3.77 7.66
C PHE A 1082 25.56 2.26 7.50
N LEU A 1083 24.37 1.79 7.85
CA LEU A 1083 23.98 0.39 7.72
C LEU A 1083 23.60 0.00 6.29
N SER A 1084 23.47 0.98 5.38
CA SER A 1084 23.12 0.72 4.00
C SER A 1084 24.19 -0.14 3.34
N PRO A 1085 23.79 -1.16 2.57
CA PRO A 1085 24.74 -1.94 1.84
C PRO A 1085 25.48 -1.15 0.78
N MET A 1086 25.02 0.04 0.37
CA MET A 1086 25.58 0.80 -0.77
C MET A 1086 26.64 1.83 -0.39
N SER A 1087 26.42 2.57 0.69
CA SER A 1087 27.34 3.58 1.24
C SER A 1087 28.59 2.96 1.88
N SER A 1088 28.45 1.76 2.45
CA SER A 1088 29.46 1.14 3.30
C SER A 1088 30.28 0.04 2.62
N ILE A 1089 30.11 -0.20 1.31
CA ILE A 1089 30.98 -1.14 0.56
C ILE A 1089 32.43 -0.64 0.57
N ASP A 1090 32.65 0.68 0.56
CA ASP A 1090 33.98 1.28 0.52
C ASP A 1090 34.81 0.96 1.76
N ASN A 1091 34.15 0.77 2.90
CA ASN A 1091 34.76 0.44 4.18
C ASN A 1091 34.75 -1.07 4.48
N GLY A 1092 34.34 -1.91 3.52
CA GLY A 1092 34.25 -3.36 3.68
C GLY A 1092 33.09 -3.85 4.56
N LEU A 1093 32.27 -2.92 5.09
CA LEU A 1093 31.16 -3.16 6.02
C LEU A 1093 29.82 -3.46 5.31
N GLY A 1094 29.74 -3.22 3.99
CA GLY A 1094 28.55 -3.41 3.16
C GLY A 1094 28.72 -4.37 1.99
N GLY A 1095 27.66 -4.56 1.20
CA GLY A 1095 27.66 -5.38 -0.02
C GLY A 1095 27.17 -6.82 0.18
N ILE A 1096 27.22 -7.62 -0.89
CA ILE A 1096 26.64 -8.96 -0.93
C ILE A 1096 27.52 -9.91 -0.10
N GLY A 1097 26.99 -10.42 1.00
CA GLY A 1097 27.73 -11.24 1.96
C GLY A 1097 28.63 -10.47 2.94
N GLY A 1098 28.47 -9.14 3.05
CA GLY A 1098 29.19 -8.29 3.99
C GLY A 1098 28.86 -8.58 5.47
N SER A 1099 29.58 -7.91 6.37
CA SER A 1099 29.37 -7.99 7.82
C SER A 1099 29.41 -6.62 8.47
N VAL A 1100 28.66 -6.48 9.57
CA VAL A 1100 28.54 -5.23 10.34
C VAL A 1100 28.87 -5.52 11.79
N MET A 1101 29.57 -4.60 12.46
CA MET A 1101 29.84 -4.67 13.90
C MET A 1101 29.22 -3.46 14.60
N PRO A 1102 28.46 -3.63 15.70
CA PRO A 1102 27.86 -2.52 16.44
C PRO A 1102 28.86 -1.46 16.90
N THR A 1103 30.09 -1.84 17.27
CA THR A 1103 31.16 -0.89 17.66
C THR A 1103 31.54 0.09 16.56
N MET A 1104 31.49 -0.32 15.28
CA MET A 1104 31.82 0.57 14.17
C MET A 1104 30.71 1.60 13.95
N LEU A 1105 29.45 1.19 14.07
CA LEU A 1105 28.32 2.13 14.06
C LEU A 1105 28.42 3.09 15.26
N MET A 1106 28.73 2.59 16.46
CA MET A 1106 28.90 3.43 17.65
C MET A 1106 29.97 4.51 17.44
N SER A 1107 31.15 4.13 16.94
CA SER A 1107 32.24 5.08 16.66
C SER A 1107 31.87 6.11 15.57
N PHE A 1108 31.13 5.71 14.54
CA PHE A 1108 30.63 6.65 13.54
C PHE A 1108 29.66 7.66 14.16
N LEU A 1109 28.70 7.19 14.94
CA LEU A 1109 27.67 8.02 15.56
C LEU A 1109 28.25 8.99 16.62
N GLU A 1110 29.28 8.59 17.37
CA GLU A 1110 29.97 9.46 18.34
C GLU A 1110 30.72 10.63 17.69
N ASN A 1111 31.11 10.49 16.43
CA ASN A 1111 31.81 11.53 15.67
C ASN A 1111 30.86 12.53 14.99
N LEU A 1112 29.53 12.34 15.08
CA LEU A 1112 28.55 13.25 14.49
C LEU A 1112 28.50 14.57 15.29
N TYR A 1113 28.56 15.70 14.60
CA TYR A 1113 28.71 17.02 15.22
C TYR A 1113 27.58 17.40 16.20
N TYR A 1114 26.41 16.78 16.10
CA TYR A 1114 25.21 17.05 16.91
C TYR A 1114 24.96 16.03 18.03
N VAL A 1115 25.75 14.95 18.10
CA VAL A 1115 25.67 13.92 19.15
C VAL A 1115 26.59 14.32 20.31
N GLN A 1116 26.09 14.23 21.56
CA GLN A 1116 26.89 14.46 22.77
C GLN A 1116 27.44 13.14 23.33
N SER A 1117 26.59 12.12 23.46
CA SER A 1117 27.02 10.76 23.82
C SER A 1117 25.99 9.70 23.43
N ILE A 1118 26.43 8.46 23.25
CA ILE A 1118 25.57 7.29 23.03
C ILE A 1118 25.58 6.45 24.30
N LYS A 1119 24.42 6.26 24.92
CA LYS A 1119 24.30 5.47 26.16
C LYS A 1119 24.19 3.97 25.88
N LYS A 1120 23.46 3.60 24.82
CA LYS A 1120 23.20 2.20 24.47
C LYS A 1120 23.03 2.07 22.97
N LEU A 1121 23.66 1.05 22.38
CA LEU A 1121 23.49 0.67 20.99
C LEU A 1121 23.45 -0.86 20.87
N THR A 1122 22.37 -1.37 20.29
CA THR A 1122 22.24 -2.77 19.87
C THR A 1122 21.68 -2.84 18.48
N ILE A 1123 21.97 -3.92 17.75
CA ILE A 1123 21.45 -4.13 16.40
C ILE A 1123 20.72 -5.47 16.38
N GLU A 1124 19.46 -5.43 16.00
CA GLU A 1124 18.60 -6.58 15.73
C GLU A 1124 18.77 -7.03 14.28
N HIS A 1125 19.06 -8.31 14.10
CA HIS A 1125 19.16 -8.99 12.81
C HIS A 1125 17.91 -9.83 12.59
N ILE A 1126 17.06 -9.39 11.67
CA ILE A 1126 15.77 -10.00 11.37
C ILE A 1126 15.88 -10.70 10.02
N VAL A 1127 15.72 -12.03 10.02
CA VAL A 1127 15.76 -12.86 8.81
C VAL A 1127 14.40 -13.48 8.58
N ARG A 1128 13.88 -13.32 7.37
CA ARG A 1128 12.62 -13.93 6.95
C ARG A 1128 12.90 -15.30 6.33
N GLU A 1129 12.32 -16.35 6.92
CA GLU A 1129 12.43 -17.75 6.48
C GLU A 1129 11.22 -18.22 5.67
N GLY A 1130 10.08 -17.52 5.73
CA GLY A 1130 8.85 -17.84 4.99
C GLY A 1130 7.84 -16.69 4.99
N VAL A 1131 6.56 -16.97 4.64
CA VAL A 1131 5.50 -15.95 4.69
C VAL A 1131 5.30 -15.46 6.13
N ASP A 1132 5.31 -16.38 7.11
CA ASP A 1132 5.04 -16.08 8.53
C ASP A 1132 6.15 -16.53 9.49
N LYS A 1133 7.32 -16.94 8.98
CA LYS A 1133 8.45 -17.42 9.80
C LYS A 1133 9.62 -16.43 9.77
N TYR A 1134 10.05 -16.01 10.96
CA TYR A 1134 11.13 -15.06 11.18
C TYR A 1134 12.12 -15.59 12.22
N SER A 1135 13.40 -15.28 12.06
CA SER A 1135 14.41 -15.44 13.10
C SER A 1135 14.95 -14.07 13.49
N LEU A 1136 15.08 -13.82 14.79
CA LEU A 1136 15.57 -12.58 15.36
C LEU A 1136 16.79 -12.88 16.23
N ASN A 1137 17.90 -12.17 16.00
CA ASN A 1137 19.08 -12.18 16.87
C ASN A 1137 19.47 -10.75 17.23
N VAL A 1138 19.85 -10.50 18.49
CA VAL A 1138 20.28 -9.18 18.99
C VAL A 1138 21.78 -9.18 19.20
N TYR A 1139 22.48 -8.21 18.61
CA TYR A 1139 23.93 -8.09 18.67
C TYR A 1139 24.35 -6.82 19.40
N LYS A 1140 25.45 -6.90 20.18
CA LYS A 1140 26.00 -5.77 20.94
C LYS A 1140 27.52 -5.74 20.94
N GLY A 1141 28.10 -4.56 21.14
CA GLY A 1141 29.55 -4.39 21.24
C GLY A 1141 30.30 -4.89 20.01
N GLY A 1142 31.35 -5.70 20.22
CA GLY A 1142 32.22 -6.22 19.16
C GLY A 1142 31.70 -7.48 18.46
N GLU A 1143 30.43 -7.85 18.61
CA GLU A 1143 29.86 -9.02 17.95
C GLU A 1143 29.65 -8.76 16.45
N GLU A 1144 30.16 -9.64 15.60
CA GLU A 1144 30.08 -9.49 14.15
C GLU A 1144 28.78 -10.07 13.59
N ILE A 1145 27.96 -9.22 12.97
CA ILE A 1145 26.71 -9.60 12.29
C ILE A 1145 27.04 -10.06 10.88
N LYS A 1146 26.62 -11.29 10.56
CA LYS A 1146 26.92 -11.95 9.28
C LYS A 1146 25.64 -12.34 8.56
N THR A 1147 25.71 -12.25 7.24
CA THR A 1147 24.69 -12.83 6.36
C THR A 1147 24.52 -14.34 6.60
N THR A 1148 23.26 -14.79 6.61
CA THR A 1148 22.89 -16.20 6.80
C THR A 1148 23.10 -17.07 5.56
N THR A 1149 23.11 -16.47 4.36
CA THR A 1149 23.42 -17.18 3.10
C THR A 1149 24.44 -16.41 2.25
N PRO A 1150 25.20 -17.08 1.35
CA PRO A 1150 26.21 -16.39 0.52
C PRO A 1150 25.66 -15.33 -0.44
N TRP A 1151 24.37 -15.40 -0.75
CA TRP A 1151 23.66 -14.47 -1.64
C TRP A 1151 22.75 -13.48 -0.88
N SER A 1152 22.88 -13.42 0.44
CA SER A 1152 22.17 -12.42 1.22
C SER A 1152 22.91 -11.08 1.25
N ILE A 1153 22.18 -10.02 1.59
CA ILE A 1153 22.68 -8.67 1.82
C ILE A 1153 22.06 -8.13 3.11
N LEU A 1154 22.87 -7.49 3.95
CA LEU A 1154 22.39 -6.80 5.15
C LEU A 1154 21.86 -5.42 4.73
N SER A 1155 20.65 -5.08 5.17
CA SER A 1155 19.99 -3.80 4.85
C SER A 1155 19.30 -3.23 6.06
N PRO A 1156 19.31 -1.90 6.27
CA PRO A 1156 18.58 -1.28 7.36
C PRO A 1156 17.06 -1.38 7.14
N VAL A 1157 16.31 -1.38 8.24
CA VAL A 1157 14.88 -1.02 8.24
C VAL A 1157 14.71 0.48 8.02
N LYS A 1158 13.50 0.93 7.66
CA LYS A 1158 13.24 2.34 7.36
C LYS A 1158 13.29 3.24 8.60
N LYS A 1159 12.85 2.71 9.74
CA LYS A 1159 12.83 3.41 11.03
C LYS A 1159 13.55 2.58 12.07
N HIS A 1160 14.47 3.24 12.76
CA HIS A 1160 15.22 2.69 13.89
C HIS A 1160 14.60 3.16 15.21
N HIS A 1161 14.82 2.39 16.27
CA HIS A 1161 14.35 2.76 17.60
C HIS A 1161 15.37 3.68 18.25
N ILE A 1162 15.07 4.98 18.26
CA ILE A 1162 15.96 6.01 18.78
C ILE A 1162 15.27 6.73 19.94
N ILE A 1163 15.88 6.71 21.12
CA ILE A 1163 15.38 7.38 22.32
C ILE A 1163 16.35 8.48 22.75
N SER A 1164 15.83 9.70 22.91
CA SER A 1164 16.59 10.83 23.46
C SER A 1164 16.48 10.88 24.99
N VAL A 1165 17.62 11.01 25.68
CA VAL A 1165 17.72 11.03 27.15
C VAL A 1165 17.01 12.25 27.78
N VAL A 1166 16.71 13.30 27.01
CA VAL A 1166 16.03 14.51 27.50
C VAL A 1166 14.60 14.22 28.03
N ASN A 1167 13.98 13.10 27.60
CA ASN A 1167 12.57 12.78 27.89
C ASN A 1167 12.32 11.79 29.05
N LYS A 1168 13.35 11.27 29.75
CA LYS A 1168 13.17 10.38 30.91
C LYS A 1168 14.19 10.66 32.02
N SER A 1169 13.80 10.36 33.26
CA SER A 1169 14.67 10.43 34.44
C SER A 1169 15.96 9.63 34.25
N LYS A 1170 17.07 10.15 34.78
CA LYS A 1170 18.48 9.74 34.58
C LYS A 1170 18.86 8.26 34.80
N ASP A 1171 17.93 7.36 35.13
CA ASP A 1171 18.22 5.96 35.51
C ASP A 1171 17.37 4.89 34.78
N ASP A 1172 16.62 5.23 33.73
CA ASP A 1172 15.80 4.24 33.02
C ASP A 1172 16.52 3.69 31.77
N ASP A 1173 17.26 2.58 31.95
CA ASP A 1173 17.94 1.80 30.88
C ASP A 1173 16.97 0.98 30.00
N SER A 1174 15.66 1.15 30.22
CA SER A 1174 14.60 0.41 29.53
C SER A 1174 14.18 1.06 28.20
N LEU A 1175 14.24 0.26 27.13
CA LEU A 1175 13.65 0.58 25.84
C LEU A 1175 12.14 0.30 25.94
N ASP A 1176 11.36 1.31 26.30
CA ASP A 1176 9.90 1.22 26.31
C ASP A 1176 9.38 1.72 24.95
N VAL A 1177 9.35 0.82 23.96
CA VAL A 1177 8.77 1.10 22.64
C VAL A 1177 7.27 0.81 22.73
N GLY A 1178 6.44 1.84 22.64
CA GLY A 1178 4.99 1.68 22.68
C GLY A 1178 4.50 0.78 21.54
N VAL A 1179 3.60 -0.17 21.86
CA VAL A 1179 3.05 -1.14 20.89
C VAL A 1179 2.35 -0.48 19.68
N GLY A 1180 1.92 0.78 19.81
CA GLY A 1180 1.24 1.51 18.74
C GLY A 1180 2.12 1.90 17.54
N ASP A 1181 3.45 1.84 17.67
CA ASP A 1181 4.38 2.25 16.61
C ASP A 1181 5.06 1.06 15.89
N MET A 1182 4.74 -0.18 16.29
CA MET A 1182 5.35 -1.40 15.73
C MET A 1182 4.54 -1.98 14.55
N GLU A 1183 5.22 -2.44 13.50
CA GLU A 1183 4.64 -3.18 12.35
C GLU A 1183 4.73 -4.71 12.57
N ILE A 1184 3.59 -5.40 12.38
CA ILE A 1184 3.51 -6.86 12.51
C ILE A 1184 4.39 -7.55 11.46
N GLY A 1185 5.30 -8.40 11.90
CA GLY A 1185 6.23 -9.15 11.03
C GLY A 1185 7.43 -8.34 10.53
N LEU A 1186 7.69 -7.16 11.09
CA LEU A 1186 8.94 -6.40 10.93
C LEU A 1186 9.61 -6.19 12.29
N ASP A 1187 8.94 -5.48 13.19
CA ASP A 1187 9.38 -5.08 14.53
C ASP A 1187 8.45 -5.59 15.64
N PHE A 1188 7.25 -6.09 15.29
CA PHE A 1188 6.41 -6.91 16.18
C PHE A 1188 6.36 -8.37 15.71
N ILE A 1189 7.17 -9.23 16.31
CA ILE A 1189 7.22 -10.68 16.05
C ILE A 1189 6.78 -11.43 17.31
N VAL A 1190 5.63 -12.10 17.26
CA VAL A 1190 5.15 -12.93 18.38
C VAL A 1190 5.82 -14.30 18.32
N GLY A 1191 6.71 -14.57 19.28
CA GLY A 1191 7.31 -15.89 19.43
C GLY A 1191 6.26 -16.91 19.84
N SER A 1192 6.19 -18.05 19.15
CA SER A 1192 5.42 -19.21 19.58
C SER A 1192 6.12 -19.87 20.77
N ASN A 1193 6.07 -19.24 21.95
CA ASN A 1193 6.55 -19.88 23.17
C ASN A 1193 5.52 -20.94 23.59
N ILE A 1194 5.74 -22.18 23.13
CA ILE A 1194 5.24 -23.37 23.79
C ILE A 1194 6.02 -23.48 25.11
N ASN A 1195 5.58 -22.77 26.14
CA ASN A 1195 5.91 -23.00 27.54
C ASN A 1195 4.88 -22.28 28.43
N TYR A 1196 3.65 -22.80 28.40
CA TYR A 1196 2.63 -22.51 29.41
C TYR A 1196 3.01 -23.25 30.69
N THR A 1197 3.82 -22.64 31.56
CA THR A 1197 3.87 -23.10 32.96
C THR A 1197 4.32 -22.07 34.01
N THR A 1198 4.74 -20.84 33.66
CA THR A 1198 5.39 -19.97 34.67
C THR A 1198 4.85 -18.54 34.78
N ALA A 1199 3.66 -18.23 34.26
CA ALA A 1199 3.09 -16.88 34.31
C ALA A 1199 1.69 -16.80 34.96
N MET A 1200 1.43 -17.59 36.00
CA MET A 1200 0.14 -17.55 36.73
C MET A 1200 0.25 -17.19 38.23
N GLU A 1201 1.36 -16.59 38.69
CA GLU A 1201 1.52 -16.22 40.10
C GLU A 1201 1.59 -14.71 40.41
N SER A 1202 1.41 -13.80 39.45
CA SER A 1202 1.58 -12.35 39.72
C SER A 1202 0.38 -11.45 39.38
N LEU A 1203 -0.85 -11.96 39.46
CA LEU A 1203 -2.06 -11.12 39.35
C LEU A 1203 -3.13 -11.54 40.38
N ILE A 1204 -2.96 -11.10 41.63
CA ILE A 1204 -4.06 -10.99 42.60
C ILE A 1204 -4.17 -9.52 43.00
N PRO A 1205 -5.21 -8.78 42.56
CA PRO A 1205 -5.65 -7.59 43.26
C PRO A 1205 -6.63 -7.99 44.37
N ALA A 1206 -6.40 -7.49 45.57
CA ALA A 1206 -7.38 -7.51 46.64
C ALA A 1206 -8.56 -6.61 46.29
N THR A 1207 -9.80 -7.12 46.38
CA THR A 1207 -10.95 -6.45 47.01
C THR A 1207 -12.18 -7.36 47.01
N SER A 1208 -13.03 -7.09 48.00
CA SER A 1208 -14.13 -7.85 48.58
C SER A 1208 -15.42 -7.98 47.73
N GLY A 1209 -16.03 -9.17 47.78
CA GLY A 1209 -17.45 -9.37 48.15
C GLY A 1209 -18.56 -9.07 47.14
N ALA A 1210 -19.04 -10.10 46.44
CA ALA A 1210 -20.46 -10.53 46.38
C ALA A 1210 -20.60 -11.67 45.36
N GLN A 1211 -21.36 -12.71 45.73
CA GLN A 1211 -21.63 -13.89 44.91
C GLN A 1211 -22.58 -13.55 43.76
N GLU A 1212 -22.31 -14.05 42.54
CA GLU A 1212 -23.28 -14.81 41.75
C GLU A 1212 -22.63 -15.59 40.60
N THR A 1213 -23.36 -16.61 40.17
CA THR A 1213 -23.04 -17.85 39.44
C THR A 1213 -22.29 -17.79 38.10
N LYS A 1214 -21.51 -18.85 37.89
CA LYS A 1214 -20.71 -19.23 36.70
C LYS A 1214 -21.53 -19.44 35.42
N THR A 1215 -21.07 -18.83 34.32
CA THR A 1215 -21.15 -19.40 32.95
C THR A 1215 -19.79 -19.16 32.28
N GLY A 1216 -19.14 -20.24 31.83
CA GLY A 1216 -17.84 -20.18 31.17
C GLY A 1216 -17.95 -19.55 29.78
N ASN A 1217 -17.13 -18.53 29.54
CA ASN A 1217 -16.90 -17.99 28.20
C ASN A 1217 -15.48 -18.35 27.78
N ASP A 1218 -15.39 -19.11 26.70
CA ASP A 1218 -14.18 -19.28 25.91
C ASP A 1218 -13.73 -17.93 25.35
N ALA A 1219 -12.41 -17.71 25.36
CA ALA A 1219 -11.78 -16.46 25.02
C ALA A 1219 -11.98 -16.09 23.54
N ILE A 1220 -12.72 -15.02 23.29
CA ILE A 1220 -12.62 -14.22 22.06
C ILE A 1220 -11.72 -13.03 22.42
N LEU A 1221 -10.48 -13.03 21.90
CA LEU A 1221 -9.60 -11.86 21.96
C LEU A 1221 -10.11 -10.80 20.98
N VAL A 1222 -11.09 -10.00 21.42
CA VAL A 1222 -11.39 -8.70 20.82
C VAL A 1222 -10.55 -7.66 21.56
N PHE A 1223 -9.58 -7.06 20.88
CA PHE A 1223 -8.92 -5.86 21.38
C PHE A 1223 -9.95 -4.72 21.42
N LYS A 1224 -10.54 -4.50 22.60
CA LYS A 1224 -11.39 -3.34 22.88
C LYS A 1224 -10.52 -2.11 23.17
N ASN A 1225 -10.75 -1.08 22.35
CA ASN A 1225 -10.55 0.35 22.58
C ASN A 1225 -9.12 0.91 22.68
N LYS A 1226 -8.84 1.86 21.78
CA LYS A 1226 -8.84 3.26 22.20
C LYS A 1226 -10.28 3.77 22.25
#